data_AF-A0A830HE47-F1
#
_entry.id   AF-A0A830HE47-F1
#
_cell.length_a   1.000
_cell.length_b   1.000
_cell.length_c   1.000
_cell.angle_alpha   90.00
_cell.angle_beta   90.00
_cell.angle_gamma   90.00
#
_symmetry.space_group_name_H-M   'P 1'
#
loop_
_entity.id
_entity.type
_entity.pdbx_description
1 polymer ?
#
loop_
_entity_poly.entity_id
_entity_poly.type
_entity_poly.pdbx_seq_one_letter_code
_entity_poly.pdbx_strand_id
1 'polypeptide(L)'
;MATAPAPADGYKTEVYKKHDDRESHESGVLQQYDTKEKLEFYAEVMGDGTDNIHFGKWDNIDLDEPGAYGKASDQMTDYMFKLVWEMVGSKTPLSYVDLGSGTGAAARRICKDNEGVAASCLNLCPEQNATNAKLVTEMGLDGRVSVSTGTYEKCPYEDNSFDVAFSQDAFVHAFSKLTTYQEALRVVKPGGAFAWCDLMCGTGPGVSQEELATFAQTNMVNDWLSPEQNVSVMKEAGWSDVTFVNLTQDIKTSFALMLKKVEKILESTPPEELKVDVKLLTTYRDNLARRVGQVDRGVFQWGVIHARKPVNVAATSEPPVSVPSSAKHLSINSFVHGTDVSTLPDDTHALLITVADKLPADVISKLPSTLKLIVTMSSGTDHVDVKAAEARGIEVRRNGVDTITEHVADYGVAFTILGLRDAMNQVGVPFPSSGWNLSWNTKGTDLNTATVGIVGLGAIATSMITKIKAVAPKCTVLYNARRRRTEDVEKRLGIQHEPSIVELAKKCDILVLLCPLTPETEHLISADVIKAMRPSSGILNLARGKVIDTDALTDALNAGEIKYAILDTTFPEPLPEGHALWSCPRCHILPHYATNTEQVRAALVHDLLPLLEEAFGAGGSAKDAALEAELRRDVAVAHRATAALGWDMLVWNHVSARFGGGCLITPGNMLWGQVRASDLVISSNNITADIIHAAVYAARPDIGAIIHLHTPYATAVSCLEMGFVPYTQDGAYFHGRVATYEWDGVSDDANEQPLLEAAVKSVPGCNTLLMHNHGFCCFGPTVAAAWVLAYYFERCCEVQMKLLQSGAKVKTPKLDVMTKAAETSYLPDFAPGVCEWKAIVEEYGASVL
;
A
#
# COMPACT_ATOMS: atom_id res chain seq x y z
N MET A 1 10.50 -1.61 30.89
CA MET A 1 9.85 -2.82 31.43
C MET A 1 8.68 -2.40 32.31
N ALA A 2 7.48 -2.34 31.74
CA ALA A 2 6.23 -2.34 32.50
C ALA A 2 5.56 -3.68 32.19
N THR A 3 5.46 -4.54 33.20
CA THR A 3 4.88 -5.88 33.09
C THR A 3 3.40 -5.78 32.72
N ALA A 4 3.02 -6.47 31.64
CA ALA A 4 1.62 -6.71 31.30
C ALA A 4 0.89 -7.33 32.50
N PRO A 5 -0.38 -6.99 32.74
CA PRO A 5 -1.16 -7.63 33.79
C PRO A 5 -1.25 -9.13 33.48
N ALA A 6 -0.93 -9.97 34.48
CA ALA A 6 -1.06 -11.41 34.37
C ALA A 6 -2.52 -11.77 33.98
N PRO A 7 -2.74 -12.68 33.01
CA PRO A 7 -4.09 -13.10 32.67
C PRO A 7 -4.76 -13.73 33.91
N ALA A 8 -5.98 -13.30 34.18
CA ALA A 8 -6.83 -13.87 35.22
C ALA A 8 -7.07 -15.36 34.91
N ASP A 9 -6.73 -16.22 35.87
CA ASP A 9 -6.90 -17.68 35.90
C ASP A 9 -6.54 -18.43 34.61
N GLY A 10 -5.34 -19.04 34.61
CA GLY A 10 -4.80 -19.82 33.50
C GLY A 10 -5.76 -20.86 32.93
N TYR A 11 -5.99 -20.75 31.62
CA TYR A 11 -6.70 -21.71 30.78
C TYR A 11 -6.11 -23.12 30.97
N LYS A 12 -6.98 -24.11 31.17
CA LYS A 12 -6.58 -25.53 31.20
C LYS A 12 -6.74 -26.10 29.79
N THR A 13 -5.62 -26.52 29.18
CA THR A 13 -5.63 -27.34 27.97
C THR A 13 -6.36 -28.67 28.25
N GLU A 14 -7.06 -29.22 27.25
CA GLU A 14 -7.75 -30.52 27.31
C GLU A 14 -8.97 -30.51 28.25
N VAL A 15 -9.98 -29.68 27.95
CA VAL A 15 -11.14 -29.45 28.83
C VAL A 15 -12.01 -30.69 29.06
N TYR A 16 -12.19 -31.55 28.04
CA TYR A 16 -13.14 -32.68 28.11
C TYR A 16 -12.50 -34.07 28.16
N LYS A 17 -11.19 -34.20 27.86
CA LYS A 17 -10.36 -35.42 27.97
C LYS A 17 -11.07 -36.72 27.61
N LYS A 18 -11.58 -36.85 26.38
CA LYS A 18 -12.23 -38.10 25.95
C LYS A 18 -11.24 -39.27 25.93
N HIS A 19 -10.01 -39.02 25.56
CA HIS A 19 -8.91 -39.98 25.55
C HIS A 19 -7.71 -39.41 26.30
N ASP A 20 -6.96 -40.30 26.97
CA ASP A 20 -5.78 -39.92 27.75
C ASP A 20 -4.55 -39.64 26.86
N ASP A 21 -4.59 -40.10 25.61
CA ASP A 21 -3.48 -39.98 24.65
C ASP A 21 -3.98 -39.66 23.22
N ARG A 22 -3.06 -39.10 22.43
CA ARG A 22 -3.33 -38.62 21.07
C ARG A 22 -3.60 -39.75 20.08
N GLU A 23 -2.89 -40.87 20.17
CA GLU A 23 -3.03 -41.98 19.21
C GLU A 23 -4.41 -42.64 19.31
N SER A 24 -4.92 -42.79 20.54
CA SER A 24 -6.28 -43.25 20.81
C SER A 24 -7.34 -42.29 20.24
N HIS A 25 -7.13 -40.98 20.38
CA HIS A 25 -8.03 -39.97 19.83
C HIS A 25 -8.05 -39.98 18.30
N GLU A 26 -6.87 -39.97 17.66
CA GLU A 26 -6.71 -40.07 16.21
C GLU A 26 -7.39 -41.35 15.66
N SER A 27 -7.19 -42.49 16.32
CA SER A 27 -7.83 -43.75 15.95
C SER A 27 -9.35 -43.69 16.03
N GLY A 28 -9.90 -43.00 17.04
CA GLY A 28 -11.34 -42.79 17.17
C GLY A 28 -11.92 -41.84 16.11
N VAL A 29 -11.18 -40.78 15.74
CA VAL A 29 -11.55 -39.87 14.64
C VAL A 29 -11.57 -40.64 13.32
N LEU A 30 -10.56 -41.47 13.05
CA LEU A 30 -10.50 -42.32 11.86
C LEU A 30 -11.73 -43.24 11.75
N GLN A 31 -12.13 -43.89 12.84
CA GLN A 31 -13.33 -44.74 12.87
C GLN A 31 -14.63 -43.96 12.65
N GLN A 32 -14.69 -42.69 13.09
CA GLN A 32 -15.86 -41.84 12.91
C GLN A 32 -16.06 -41.38 11.46
N TYR A 33 -14.98 -41.21 10.69
CA TYR A 33 -15.04 -40.54 9.38
C TYR A 33 -14.66 -41.39 8.17
N ASP A 34 -13.84 -42.44 8.33
CA ASP A 34 -13.23 -43.16 7.19
C ASP A 34 -13.78 -44.58 6.99
N THR A 35 -14.88 -44.92 7.64
CA THR A 35 -15.58 -46.19 7.39
C THR A 35 -16.52 -46.06 6.19
N LYS A 36 -16.70 -47.15 5.44
CA LYS A 36 -17.56 -47.19 4.25
C LYS A 36 -18.97 -46.62 4.50
N GLU A 37 -19.62 -47.07 5.58
CA GLU A 37 -20.96 -46.62 5.97
C GLU A 37 -21.01 -45.09 6.23
N LYS A 38 -19.95 -44.52 6.80
CA LYS A 38 -19.85 -43.08 7.07
C LYS A 38 -19.60 -42.26 5.80
N LEU A 39 -18.75 -42.75 4.90
CA LEU A 39 -18.50 -42.11 3.61
C LEU A 39 -19.78 -42.08 2.75
N GLU A 40 -20.53 -43.19 2.71
CA GLU A 40 -21.83 -43.26 2.03
C GLU A 40 -22.85 -42.29 2.67
N PHE A 41 -22.89 -42.24 4.00
CA PHE A 41 -23.74 -41.28 4.73
C PHE A 41 -23.40 -39.81 4.42
N TYR A 42 -22.13 -39.42 4.44
CA TYR A 42 -21.74 -38.04 4.17
C TYR A 42 -21.99 -37.65 2.70
N ALA A 43 -21.75 -38.56 1.76
CA ALA A 43 -22.07 -38.32 0.35
C ALA A 43 -23.58 -38.13 0.12
N GLU A 44 -24.41 -38.95 0.76
CA GLU A 44 -25.87 -38.90 0.58
C GLU A 44 -26.51 -37.71 1.29
N VAL A 45 -26.10 -37.42 2.53
CA VAL A 45 -26.72 -36.38 3.36
C VAL A 45 -26.09 -35.01 3.12
N MET A 46 -24.76 -34.90 3.14
CA MET A 46 -24.05 -33.60 3.09
C MET A 46 -23.55 -33.22 1.69
N GLY A 47 -23.14 -34.16 0.84
CA GLY A 47 -22.59 -33.85 -0.48
C GLY A 47 -23.58 -33.13 -1.42
N ASP A 48 -24.87 -33.49 -1.36
CA ASP A 48 -25.99 -32.82 -2.07
C ASP A 48 -25.69 -32.45 -3.54
N GLY A 49 -25.03 -33.35 -4.29
CA GLY A 49 -24.66 -33.11 -5.70
C GLY A 49 -23.33 -32.39 -5.91
N THR A 50 -22.57 -32.13 -4.85
CA THR A 50 -21.20 -31.61 -4.84
C THR A 50 -20.26 -32.54 -4.09
N ASP A 51 -18.95 -32.36 -4.31
CA ASP A 51 -17.90 -33.11 -3.59
C ASP A 51 -17.70 -32.59 -2.15
N ASN A 52 -18.27 -31.43 -1.81
CA ASN A 52 -18.00 -30.69 -0.59
C ASN A 52 -18.98 -31.12 0.52
N ILE A 53 -18.43 -31.64 1.63
CA ILE A 53 -19.21 -32.23 2.73
C ILE A 53 -19.23 -31.35 3.99
N HIS A 54 -18.79 -30.10 3.86
CA HIS A 54 -18.64 -29.15 4.96
C HIS A 54 -19.90 -28.29 5.14
N PHE A 55 -20.00 -27.56 6.26
CA PHE A 55 -21.09 -26.62 6.47
C PHE A 55 -20.99 -25.43 5.53
N GLY A 56 -22.15 -24.86 5.23
CA GLY A 56 -22.30 -23.88 4.15
C GLY A 56 -22.65 -22.49 4.64
N LYS A 57 -22.33 -21.50 3.79
CA LYS A 57 -22.76 -20.12 3.91
C LYS A 57 -23.97 -19.88 3.01
N TRP A 58 -25.07 -19.38 3.56
CA TRP A 58 -26.40 -19.42 2.93
C TRP A 58 -26.87 -18.11 2.29
N ASP A 59 -26.00 -17.09 2.24
CA ASP A 59 -26.36 -15.80 1.65
C ASP A 59 -26.79 -15.97 0.19
N ASN A 60 -28.00 -15.51 -0.14
CA ASN A 60 -28.58 -15.51 -1.48
C ASN A 60 -28.77 -16.91 -2.12
N ILE A 61 -28.88 -17.97 -1.30
CA ILE A 61 -29.20 -19.32 -1.78
C ILE A 61 -30.69 -19.61 -1.58
N ASP A 62 -31.34 -20.12 -2.62
CA ASP A 62 -32.71 -20.64 -2.51
C ASP A 62 -32.69 -21.97 -1.74
N LEU A 63 -33.34 -22.03 -0.59
CA LEU A 63 -33.31 -23.19 0.30
C LEU A 63 -34.07 -24.41 -0.26
N ASP A 64 -34.95 -24.20 -1.24
CA ASP A 64 -35.77 -25.25 -1.84
C ASP A 64 -35.21 -25.77 -3.19
N GLU A 65 -34.12 -25.18 -3.69
CA GLU A 65 -33.52 -25.62 -4.95
C GLU A 65 -32.72 -26.93 -4.79
N PRO A 66 -32.69 -27.81 -5.80
CA PRO A 66 -31.82 -28.98 -5.78
C PRO A 66 -30.34 -28.60 -5.68
N GLY A 67 -29.62 -29.19 -4.73
CA GLY A 67 -28.19 -28.94 -4.53
C GLY A 67 -27.85 -27.69 -3.72
N ALA A 68 -28.84 -27.06 -3.08
CA ALA A 68 -28.66 -25.86 -2.26
C ALA A 68 -27.56 -26.04 -1.19
N TYR A 69 -27.48 -27.22 -0.57
CA TYR A 69 -26.50 -27.46 0.50
C TYR A 69 -25.06 -27.50 -0.03
N GLY A 70 -24.85 -28.20 -1.15
CA GLY A 70 -23.53 -28.25 -1.79
C GLY A 70 -23.07 -26.86 -2.26
N LYS A 71 -23.97 -26.06 -2.84
CA LYS A 71 -23.70 -24.66 -3.21
C LYS A 71 -23.28 -23.81 -2.00
N ALA A 72 -23.97 -23.98 -0.86
CA ALA A 72 -23.63 -23.26 0.36
C ALA A 72 -22.24 -23.66 0.89
N SER A 73 -21.90 -24.95 0.80
CA SER A 73 -20.59 -25.49 1.19
C SER A 73 -19.46 -24.88 0.33
N ASP A 74 -19.67 -24.83 -0.99
CA ASP A 74 -18.76 -24.20 -1.93
C ASP A 74 -18.61 -22.69 -1.70
N GLN A 75 -19.71 -22.00 -1.43
CA GLN A 75 -19.71 -20.58 -1.08
C GLN A 75 -18.94 -20.29 0.21
N MET A 76 -18.95 -21.23 1.16
CA MET A 76 -18.15 -21.13 2.38
C MET A 76 -16.65 -21.25 2.09
N THR A 77 -16.26 -22.23 1.25
CA THR A 77 -14.88 -22.39 0.78
C THR A 77 -14.38 -21.11 0.11
N ASP A 78 -15.16 -20.56 -0.83
CA ASP A 78 -14.80 -19.35 -1.57
C ASP A 78 -14.67 -18.14 -0.64
N TYR A 79 -15.59 -18.00 0.32
CA TYR A 79 -15.57 -16.93 1.32
C TYR A 79 -14.30 -16.99 2.18
N MET A 80 -13.98 -18.16 2.74
CA MET A 80 -12.79 -18.35 3.56
C MET A 80 -11.50 -18.12 2.78
N PHE A 81 -11.39 -18.67 1.56
CA PHE A 81 -10.21 -18.48 0.72
C PHE A 81 -10.04 -17.02 0.34
N LYS A 82 -11.11 -16.32 -0.04
CA LYS A 82 -11.07 -14.90 -0.36
C LYS A 82 -10.50 -14.07 0.80
N LEU A 83 -10.93 -14.32 2.04
CA LEU A 83 -10.41 -13.63 3.22
C LEU A 83 -8.88 -13.74 3.33
N VAL A 84 -8.34 -14.96 3.23
CA VAL A 84 -6.89 -15.17 3.36
C VAL A 84 -6.11 -14.74 2.12
N TRP A 85 -6.70 -14.85 0.94
CA TRP A 85 -6.07 -14.44 -0.31
C TRP A 85 -5.89 -12.92 -0.36
N GLU A 86 -6.91 -12.16 0.02
CA GLU A 86 -6.85 -10.70 0.16
C GLU A 86 -5.82 -10.30 1.24
N MET A 87 -5.79 -11.01 2.37
CA MET A 87 -4.79 -10.78 3.42
C MET A 87 -3.35 -10.99 2.95
N VAL A 88 -3.12 -11.81 1.92
CA VAL A 88 -1.79 -12.02 1.34
C VAL A 88 -1.59 -11.30 -0.01
N GLY A 89 -2.34 -10.22 -0.24
CA GLY A 89 -2.17 -9.31 -1.36
C GLY A 89 -2.66 -9.87 -2.71
N SER A 90 -3.55 -10.85 -2.69
CA SER A 90 -4.12 -11.49 -3.88
C SER A 90 -3.07 -12.01 -4.87
N LYS A 91 -1.87 -12.35 -4.37
CA LYS A 91 -0.72 -12.70 -5.20
C LYS A 91 -0.88 -14.06 -5.89
N THR A 92 -0.25 -14.20 -7.05
CA THR A 92 0.02 -15.49 -7.70
C THR A 92 1.49 -15.54 -8.14
N PRO A 93 2.18 -16.69 -8.05
CA PRO A 93 1.69 -17.97 -7.52
C PRO A 93 1.45 -17.93 -6.01
N LEU A 94 0.50 -18.75 -5.54
CA LEU A 94 0.16 -18.89 -4.13
C LEU A 94 0.18 -20.36 -3.72
N SER A 95 0.87 -20.64 -2.62
CA SER A 95 0.94 -21.96 -2.01
C SER A 95 0.17 -21.97 -0.70
N TYR A 96 -0.70 -22.95 -0.50
CA TYR A 96 -1.37 -23.12 0.79
C TYR A 96 -1.45 -24.57 1.23
N VAL A 97 -1.57 -24.75 2.54
CA VAL A 97 -1.78 -26.05 3.17
C VAL A 97 -3.23 -26.16 3.64
N ASP A 98 -3.89 -27.25 3.26
CA ASP A 98 -5.25 -27.59 3.69
C ASP A 98 -5.16 -28.64 4.80
N LEU A 99 -5.37 -28.19 6.04
CA LEU A 99 -5.21 -28.96 7.27
C LEU A 99 -6.52 -29.63 7.62
N GLY A 100 -6.57 -30.96 7.49
CA GLY A 100 -7.81 -31.74 7.62
C GLY A 100 -8.67 -31.65 6.36
N SER A 101 -8.05 -31.78 5.19
CA SER A 101 -8.67 -31.55 3.88
C SER A 101 -9.86 -32.45 3.52
N GLY A 102 -10.17 -33.47 4.34
CA GLY A 102 -11.20 -34.46 4.05
C GLY A 102 -10.97 -35.15 2.69
N THR A 103 -12.00 -35.18 1.86
CA THR A 103 -11.91 -35.69 0.47
C THR A 103 -11.19 -34.73 -0.48
N GLY A 104 -10.76 -33.55 -0.03
CA GLY A 104 -10.02 -32.54 -0.81
C GLY A 104 -10.88 -31.64 -1.69
N ALA A 105 -12.19 -31.59 -1.47
CA ALA A 105 -13.12 -30.82 -2.30
C ALA A 105 -12.79 -29.33 -2.34
N ALA A 106 -12.55 -28.71 -1.18
CA ALA A 106 -12.16 -27.32 -1.07
C ALA A 106 -10.87 -27.04 -1.86
N ALA A 107 -9.86 -27.89 -1.70
CA ALA A 107 -8.59 -27.77 -2.41
C ALA A 107 -8.70 -27.86 -3.92
N ARG A 108 -9.43 -28.85 -4.43
CA ARG A 108 -9.65 -28.98 -5.88
C ARG A 108 -10.45 -27.80 -6.43
N ARG A 109 -11.46 -27.31 -5.71
CA ARG A 109 -12.26 -26.14 -6.10
C ARG A 109 -11.38 -24.89 -6.21
N ILE A 110 -10.68 -24.55 -5.13
CA ILE A 110 -9.79 -23.37 -5.08
C ILE A 110 -8.74 -23.42 -6.19
N CYS A 111 -8.05 -24.56 -6.36
CA CYS A 111 -7.03 -24.68 -7.40
C CYS A 111 -7.63 -24.69 -8.81
N LYS A 112 -8.82 -25.25 -9.02
CA LYS A 112 -9.48 -25.24 -10.33
C LYS A 112 -9.84 -23.81 -10.75
N ASP A 113 -10.42 -23.04 -9.83
CA ASP A 113 -10.99 -21.73 -10.13
C ASP A 113 -9.94 -20.60 -10.11
N ASN A 114 -8.76 -20.86 -9.54
CA ASN A 114 -7.68 -19.88 -9.43
C ASN A 114 -6.37 -20.41 -10.05
N GLU A 115 -6.03 -19.89 -11.22
CA GLU A 115 -4.75 -20.20 -11.88
C GLU A 115 -3.57 -19.70 -11.03
N GLY A 116 -2.51 -20.51 -10.92
CA GLY A 116 -1.34 -20.19 -10.09
C GLY A 116 -1.48 -20.49 -8.59
N VAL A 117 -2.62 -21.02 -8.14
CA VAL A 117 -2.80 -21.51 -6.76
C VAL A 117 -2.49 -23.01 -6.67
N ALA A 118 -1.71 -23.40 -5.67
CA ALA A 118 -1.37 -24.79 -5.35
C ALA A 118 -1.67 -25.14 -3.88
N ALA A 119 -2.25 -26.31 -3.66
CA ALA A 119 -2.67 -26.83 -2.37
C ALA A 119 -1.87 -28.07 -1.95
N SER A 120 -1.52 -28.15 -0.68
CA SER A 120 -1.03 -29.38 -0.05
C SER A 120 -2.06 -29.87 0.97
N CYS A 121 -2.77 -30.93 0.62
CA CYS A 121 -3.80 -31.54 1.44
C CYS A 121 -3.17 -32.46 2.49
N LEU A 122 -3.41 -32.19 3.76
CA LEU A 122 -3.01 -33.03 4.89
C LEU A 122 -4.26 -33.59 5.55
N ASN A 123 -4.44 -34.90 5.55
CA ASN A 123 -5.60 -35.54 6.18
C ASN A 123 -5.26 -36.91 6.76
N LEU A 124 -5.87 -37.24 7.91
CA LEU A 124 -5.61 -38.49 8.63
C LEU A 124 -6.22 -39.71 7.92
N CYS A 125 -7.33 -39.53 7.21
CA CYS A 125 -8.19 -40.57 6.67
C CYS A 125 -7.70 -41.15 5.32
N PRO A 126 -7.20 -42.40 5.24
CA PRO A 126 -6.67 -42.99 4.01
C PRO A 126 -7.67 -43.14 2.86
N GLU A 127 -8.93 -43.52 3.12
CA GLU A 127 -9.93 -43.70 2.04
C GLU A 127 -10.33 -42.36 1.43
N GLN A 128 -10.49 -41.32 2.27
CA GLN A 128 -10.67 -39.94 1.79
C GLN A 128 -9.46 -39.44 0.99
N ASN A 129 -8.24 -39.75 1.43
CA ASN A 129 -7.01 -39.41 0.70
C ASN A 129 -6.94 -40.11 -0.67
N ALA A 130 -7.28 -41.40 -0.74
CA ALA A 130 -7.33 -42.15 -1.98
C ALA A 130 -8.37 -41.56 -2.95
N THR A 131 -9.53 -41.16 -2.43
CA THR A 131 -10.57 -40.46 -3.19
C THR A 131 -10.06 -39.13 -3.73
N ASN A 132 -9.40 -38.32 -2.90
CA ASN A 132 -8.81 -37.05 -3.31
C ASN A 132 -7.78 -37.24 -4.43
N ALA A 133 -6.82 -38.14 -4.25
CA ALA A 133 -5.77 -38.41 -5.23
C ALA A 133 -6.34 -38.82 -6.59
N LYS A 134 -7.36 -39.69 -6.59
CA LYS A 134 -8.07 -40.08 -7.81
C LYS A 134 -8.72 -38.87 -8.51
N LEU A 135 -9.48 -38.06 -7.77
CA LEU A 135 -10.19 -36.90 -8.32
C LEU A 135 -9.24 -35.80 -8.79
N VAL A 136 -8.10 -35.61 -8.12
CA VAL A 136 -7.03 -34.71 -8.56
C VAL A 136 -6.54 -35.09 -9.95
N THR A 137 -6.27 -36.38 -10.19
CA THR A 137 -5.84 -36.87 -11.51
C THR A 137 -6.96 -36.74 -12.55
N GLU A 138 -8.20 -37.08 -12.20
CA GLU A 138 -9.35 -36.96 -13.12
C GLU A 138 -9.62 -35.49 -13.53
N MET A 139 -9.34 -34.54 -12.64
CA MET A 139 -9.47 -33.10 -12.89
C MET A 139 -8.22 -32.45 -13.50
N GLY A 140 -7.13 -33.21 -13.71
CA GLY A 140 -5.88 -32.69 -14.27
C GLY A 140 -5.14 -31.72 -13.33
N LEU A 141 -5.22 -31.95 -12.02
CA LEU A 141 -4.65 -31.08 -10.98
C LEU A 141 -3.36 -31.64 -10.35
N ASP A 142 -2.75 -32.70 -10.88
CA ASP A 142 -1.61 -33.40 -10.28
C ASP A 142 -0.38 -32.50 -10.00
N GLY A 143 -0.20 -31.42 -10.77
CA GLY A 143 0.87 -30.43 -10.56
C GLY A 143 0.53 -29.31 -9.57
N ARG A 144 -0.70 -29.27 -9.05
CA ARG A 144 -1.22 -28.17 -8.21
C ARG A 144 -1.85 -28.64 -6.90
N VAL A 145 -2.32 -29.87 -6.80
CA VAL A 145 -2.86 -30.43 -5.55
C VAL A 145 -2.07 -31.67 -5.18
N SER A 146 -1.47 -31.67 -4.00
CA SER A 146 -0.79 -32.84 -3.43
C SER A 146 -1.57 -33.39 -2.23
N VAL A 147 -1.50 -34.70 -2.01
CA VAL A 147 -2.23 -35.39 -0.94
C VAL A 147 -1.24 -36.10 -0.04
N SER A 148 -1.35 -35.88 1.26
CA SER A 148 -0.49 -36.46 2.28
C SER A 148 -1.30 -36.96 3.48
N THR A 149 -0.85 -38.07 4.06
CA THR A 149 -1.46 -38.62 5.27
C THR A 149 -0.72 -38.11 6.50
N GLY A 150 -1.46 -37.54 7.44
CA GLY A 150 -0.91 -37.04 8.70
C GLY A 150 -1.91 -36.23 9.52
N THR A 151 -1.41 -35.56 10.55
CA THR A 151 -2.20 -34.84 11.56
C THR A 151 -1.79 -33.38 11.60
N TYR A 152 -2.72 -32.47 11.84
CA TYR A 152 -2.41 -31.04 11.90
C TYR A 152 -1.67 -30.62 13.20
N GLU A 153 -1.57 -31.50 14.22
CA GLU A 153 -0.68 -31.34 15.39
C GLU A 153 0.77 -31.76 15.13
N LYS A 154 1.06 -32.32 13.95
CA LYS A 154 2.40 -32.72 13.53
C LYS A 154 2.50 -32.68 12.01
N CYS A 155 2.52 -31.46 11.47
CA CYS A 155 2.58 -31.23 10.04
C CYS A 155 3.93 -31.72 9.48
N PRO A 156 3.96 -32.53 8.40
CA PRO A 156 5.19 -33.09 7.83
C PRO A 156 5.97 -32.08 6.96
N TYR A 157 5.66 -30.79 7.07
CA TYR A 157 6.20 -29.73 6.23
C TYR A 157 7.25 -28.91 6.96
N GLU A 158 8.21 -28.38 6.21
CA GLU A 158 9.24 -27.48 6.71
C GLU A 158 8.65 -26.13 7.15
N ASP A 159 9.38 -25.43 8.00
CA ASP A 159 9.00 -24.11 8.47
C ASP A 159 8.86 -23.11 7.30
N ASN A 160 7.84 -22.26 7.36
CA ASN A 160 7.60 -21.20 6.36
C ASN A 160 7.45 -21.71 4.91
N SER A 161 6.87 -22.90 4.72
CA SER A 161 6.65 -23.50 3.39
C SER A 161 5.48 -22.86 2.64
N PHE A 162 4.45 -22.36 3.33
CA PHE A 162 3.19 -21.94 2.71
C PHE A 162 2.88 -20.46 2.90
N ASP A 163 2.21 -19.84 1.94
CA ASP A 163 1.70 -18.47 2.07
C ASP A 163 0.45 -18.43 2.96
N VAL A 164 -0.35 -19.51 2.93
CA VAL A 164 -1.63 -19.61 3.63
C VAL A 164 -1.77 -20.99 4.29
N ALA A 165 -2.39 -21.02 5.47
CA ALA A 165 -3.01 -22.23 6.02
C ALA A 165 -4.54 -22.12 5.92
N PHE A 166 -5.19 -23.25 5.72
CA PHE A 166 -6.64 -23.35 5.52
C PHE A 166 -7.18 -24.59 6.24
N SER A 167 -8.38 -24.52 6.81
CA SER A 167 -9.07 -25.71 7.35
C SER A 167 -10.58 -25.49 7.46
N GLN A 168 -11.38 -26.34 6.79
CA GLN A 168 -12.84 -26.23 6.84
C GLN A 168 -13.41 -27.38 7.70
N ASP A 169 -13.99 -27.05 8.86
CA ASP A 169 -14.73 -27.96 9.76
C ASP A 169 -13.97 -29.22 10.21
N ALA A 170 -12.64 -29.14 10.40
CA ALA A 170 -11.82 -30.30 10.81
C ALA A 170 -11.19 -30.17 12.21
N PHE A 171 -11.08 -28.96 12.73
CA PHE A 171 -10.35 -28.64 13.95
C PHE A 171 -11.13 -28.98 15.23
N VAL A 172 -12.43 -29.22 15.18
CA VAL A 172 -13.25 -29.70 16.31
C VAL A 172 -12.72 -31.05 16.80
N HIS A 173 -12.03 -31.79 15.94
CA HIS A 173 -11.34 -33.03 16.30
C HIS A 173 -9.90 -32.84 16.73
N ALA A 174 -9.42 -31.60 16.90
CA ALA A 174 -8.06 -31.38 17.33
C ALA A 174 -7.87 -31.91 18.74
N PHE A 175 -6.78 -32.63 18.95
CA PHE A 175 -6.39 -33.10 20.26
C PHE A 175 -6.01 -31.90 21.15
N SER A 176 -5.27 -30.93 20.61
CA SER A 176 -4.90 -29.68 21.28
C SER A 176 -4.98 -28.51 20.30
N LYS A 177 -5.88 -27.54 20.56
CA LYS A 177 -6.01 -26.35 19.71
C LYS A 177 -4.71 -25.55 19.65
N LEU A 178 -4.03 -25.40 20.79
CA LEU A 178 -2.77 -24.66 20.89
C LEU A 178 -1.69 -25.26 19.98
N THR A 179 -1.48 -26.58 20.06
CA THR A 179 -0.47 -27.26 19.24
C THR A 179 -0.80 -27.17 17.75
N THR A 180 -2.07 -27.34 17.37
CA THR A 180 -2.51 -27.17 15.98
C THR A 180 -2.24 -25.76 15.47
N TYR A 181 -2.52 -24.72 16.26
CA TYR A 181 -2.26 -23.33 15.84
C TYR A 181 -0.77 -23.01 15.76
N GLN A 182 0.06 -23.61 16.62
CA GLN A 182 1.52 -23.49 16.57
C GLN A 182 2.10 -24.16 15.32
N GLU A 183 1.61 -25.35 14.95
CA GLU A 183 2.02 -26.03 13.73
C GLU A 183 1.58 -25.26 12.47
N ALA A 184 0.36 -24.74 12.44
CA ALA A 184 -0.09 -23.85 11.38
C ALA A 184 0.79 -22.60 11.28
N LEU A 185 1.14 -21.98 12.41
CA LEU A 185 2.04 -20.81 12.44
C LEU A 185 3.43 -21.17 11.92
N ARG A 186 3.96 -22.33 12.32
CA ARG A 186 5.30 -22.80 11.93
C ARG A 186 5.42 -22.96 10.42
N VAL A 187 4.45 -23.59 9.78
CA VAL A 187 4.50 -23.90 8.33
C VAL A 187 4.12 -22.70 7.45
N VAL A 188 3.42 -21.69 7.98
CA VAL A 188 3.07 -20.46 7.25
C VAL A 188 4.24 -19.46 7.26
N LYS A 189 4.47 -18.79 6.13
CA LYS A 189 5.52 -17.76 5.96
C LYS A 189 5.20 -16.51 6.80
N PRO A 190 6.23 -15.74 7.22
CA PRO A 190 6.02 -14.43 7.84
C PRO A 190 5.16 -13.53 6.94
N GLY A 191 4.14 -12.87 7.51
CA GLY A 191 3.15 -12.10 6.75
C GLY A 191 2.04 -12.94 6.11
N GLY A 192 2.17 -14.27 6.10
CA GLY A 192 1.15 -15.20 5.63
C GLY A 192 -0.11 -15.21 6.50
N ALA A 193 -1.15 -15.85 6.00
CA ALA A 193 -2.48 -15.86 6.63
C ALA A 193 -2.94 -17.26 7.00
N PHE A 194 -3.87 -17.32 7.95
CA PHE A 194 -4.52 -18.56 8.32
C PHE A 194 -6.02 -18.31 8.51
N ALA A 195 -6.86 -19.12 7.89
CA ALA A 195 -8.29 -19.15 8.18
C ALA A 195 -8.77 -20.57 8.39
N TRP A 196 -9.70 -20.71 9.33
CA TRP A 196 -10.41 -21.96 9.56
C TRP A 196 -11.84 -21.67 10.04
N CYS A 197 -12.75 -22.60 9.78
CA CYS A 197 -14.09 -22.58 10.36
C CYS A 197 -14.35 -23.87 11.12
N ASP A 198 -15.16 -23.78 12.17
CA ASP A 198 -15.63 -24.96 12.87
C ASP A 198 -16.77 -24.70 13.85
N LEU A 199 -17.35 -25.79 14.35
CA LEU A 199 -18.33 -25.79 15.43
C LEU A 199 -17.63 -25.60 16.77
N MET A 200 -17.92 -24.47 17.42
CA MET A 200 -17.37 -24.03 18.69
C MET A 200 -18.40 -24.20 19.81
N CYS A 201 -17.92 -24.34 21.06
CA CYS A 201 -18.84 -24.37 22.19
C CYS A 201 -19.39 -22.96 22.46
N GLY A 202 -20.70 -22.86 22.69
CA GLY A 202 -21.35 -21.59 22.95
C GLY A 202 -21.42 -21.26 24.44
N THR A 203 -21.58 -19.97 24.75
CA THR A 203 -21.68 -19.45 26.12
C THR A 203 -23.09 -18.94 26.45
N GLY A 204 -24.12 -19.54 25.83
CA GLY A 204 -25.51 -19.10 25.98
C GLY A 204 -26.04 -19.17 27.42
N PRO A 205 -26.99 -18.28 27.78
CA PRO A 205 -27.59 -18.29 29.11
C PRO A 205 -28.35 -19.61 29.36
N GLY A 206 -27.92 -20.39 30.35
CA GLY A 206 -28.52 -21.67 30.70
C GLY A 206 -27.90 -22.90 30.01
N VAL A 207 -26.76 -22.75 29.34
CA VAL A 207 -25.94 -23.87 28.87
C VAL A 207 -25.18 -24.48 30.05
N SER A 208 -25.29 -25.79 30.24
CA SER A 208 -24.60 -26.51 31.34
C SER A 208 -23.30 -27.16 30.86
N GLN A 209 -22.32 -27.28 31.76
CA GLN A 209 -21.06 -28.00 31.47
C GLN A 209 -21.30 -29.48 31.15
N GLU A 210 -22.34 -30.10 31.73
CA GLU A 210 -22.72 -31.49 31.45
C GLU A 210 -23.24 -31.66 30.01
N GLU A 211 -24.05 -30.70 29.52
CA GLU A 211 -24.54 -30.70 28.14
C GLU A 211 -23.38 -30.58 27.14
N LEU A 212 -22.41 -29.70 27.42
CA LEU A 212 -21.22 -29.54 26.59
C LEU A 212 -20.32 -30.80 26.65
N ALA A 213 -20.11 -31.37 27.84
CA ALA A 213 -19.30 -32.58 28.01
C ALA A 213 -19.91 -33.78 27.28
N THR A 214 -21.24 -33.92 27.32
CA THR A 214 -21.96 -34.97 26.60
C THR A 214 -21.78 -34.82 25.09
N PHE A 215 -21.85 -33.60 24.56
CA PHE A 215 -21.58 -33.35 23.15
C PHE A 215 -20.13 -33.72 22.79
N ALA A 216 -19.16 -33.24 23.57
CA ALA A 216 -17.75 -33.47 23.30
C ALA A 216 -17.40 -34.97 23.29
N GLN A 217 -17.90 -35.72 24.29
CA GLN A 217 -17.72 -37.16 24.39
C GLN A 217 -18.37 -37.91 23.23
N THR A 218 -19.55 -37.51 22.77
CA THR A 218 -20.27 -38.22 21.70
C THR A 218 -19.75 -37.92 20.29
N ASN A 219 -18.96 -36.85 20.11
CA ASN A 219 -18.50 -36.40 18.79
C ASN A 219 -16.96 -36.37 18.66
N MET A 220 -16.22 -37.15 19.45
CA MET A 220 -14.74 -37.22 19.37
C MET A 220 -14.08 -35.83 19.48
N VAL A 221 -14.46 -35.06 20.50
CA VAL A 221 -13.91 -33.73 20.76
C VAL A 221 -13.12 -33.75 22.06
N ASN A 222 -11.86 -33.30 21.98
CA ASN A 222 -10.99 -33.23 23.16
C ASN A 222 -10.91 -31.80 23.73
N ASP A 223 -10.71 -30.82 22.85
CA ASP A 223 -10.52 -29.41 23.20
C ASP A 223 -11.57 -28.53 22.51
N TRP A 224 -12.74 -28.39 23.15
CA TRP A 224 -13.88 -27.67 22.58
C TRP A 224 -14.02 -26.26 23.15
N LEU A 225 -13.61 -25.27 22.36
CA LEU A 225 -13.43 -23.89 22.81
C LEU A 225 -14.48 -22.94 22.25
N SER A 226 -14.79 -21.89 23.03
CA SER A 226 -15.62 -20.78 22.57
C SER A 226 -14.83 -19.92 21.57
N PRO A 227 -15.49 -19.09 20.76
CA PRO A 227 -14.79 -18.18 19.84
C PRO A 227 -13.75 -17.30 20.55
N GLU A 228 -14.07 -16.74 21.71
CA GLU A 228 -13.17 -15.87 22.48
C GLU A 228 -11.96 -16.65 23.01
N GLN A 229 -12.16 -17.90 23.41
CA GLN A 229 -11.08 -18.79 23.83
C GLN A 229 -10.18 -19.15 22.65
N ASN A 230 -10.73 -19.51 21.49
CA ASN A 230 -9.94 -19.78 20.29
C ASN A 230 -9.11 -18.55 19.87
N VAL A 231 -9.70 -17.35 19.90
CA VAL A 231 -8.98 -16.09 19.63
C VAL A 231 -7.81 -15.89 20.61
N SER A 232 -8.02 -16.21 21.88
CA SER A 232 -6.99 -16.07 22.92
C SER A 232 -5.87 -17.10 22.74
N VAL A 233 -6.21 -18.36 22.49
CA VAL A 233 -5.24 -19.46 22.27
C VAL A 233 -4.45 -19.25 20.96
N MET A 234 -5.06 -18.70 19.90
CA MET A 234 -4.32 -18.33 18.69
C MET A 234 -3.31 -17.21 18.95
N LYS A 235 -3.66 -16.20 19.76
CA LYS A 235 -2.70 -15.16 20.17
C LYS A 235 -1.56 -15.73 21.02
N GLU A 236 -1.87 -16.65 21.93
CA GLU A 236 -0.86 -17.40 22.71
C GLU A 236 0.05 -18.24 21.81
N ALA A 237 -0.49 -18.85 20.76
CA ALA A 237 0.27 -19.58 19.76
C ALA A 237 1.23 -18.69 18.95
N GLY A 238 1.04 -17.35 18.96
CA GLY A 238 1.89 -16.39 18.26
C GLY A 238 1.22 -15.69 17.06
N TRP A 239 -0.06 -15.94 16.80
CA TRP A 239 -0.79 -15.26 15.72
C TRP A 239 -1.14 -13.81 16.08
N SER A 240 -1.15 -12.94 15.07
CA SER A 240 -1.59 -11.54 15.17
C SER A 240 -2.88 -11.31 14.37
N ASP A 241 -3.56 -10.19 14.65
CA ASP A 241 -4.79 -9.78 13.97
C ASP A 241 -5.90 -10.84 13.94
N VAL A 242 -5.97 -11.65 15.01
CA VAL A 242 -6.93 -12.75 15.13
C VAL A 242 -8.34 -12.21 15.28
N THR A 243 -9.22 -12.57 14.35
CA THR A 243 -10.61 -12.12 14.28
C THR A 243 -11.55 -13.31 14.11
N PHE A 244 -12.71 -13.24 14.77
CA PHE A 244 -13.81 -14.19 14.60
C PHE A 244 -14.96 -13.53 13.84
N VAL A 245 -15.40 -14.17 12.76
CA VAL A 245 -16.61 -13.83 12.02
C VAL A 245 -17.72 -14.81 12.43
N ASN A 246 -18.72 -14.30 13.14
CA ASN A 246 -19.84 -15.11 13.60
C ASN A 246 -20.80 -15.44 12.46
N LEU A 247 -20.95 -16.72 12.15
CA LEU A 247 -21.87 -17.28 11.16
C LEU A 247 -22.82 -18.31 11.80
N THR A 248 -23.11 -18.15 13.09
CA THR A 248 -23.90 -19.14 13.86
C THR A 248 -25.32 -19.34 13.28
N GLN A 249 -25.82 -18.37 12.53
CA GLN A 249 -27.11 -18.54 11.88
C GLN A 249 -27.05 -19.44 10.64
N ASP A 250 -25.93 -19.44 9.92
CA ASP A 250 -25.71 -20.33 8.78
C ASP A 250 -25.70 -21.81 9.20
N ILE A 251 -25.05 -22.14 10.33
CA ILE A 251 -25.05 -23.51 10.84
C ILE A 251 -26.45 -23.97 11.27
N LYS A 252 -27.30 -23.05 11.77
CA LYS A 252 -28.71 -23.36 12.07
C LYS A 252 -29.46 -23.77 10.80
N THR A 253 -29.27 -23.02 9.72
CA THR A 253 -29.85 -23.31 8.41
C THR A 253 -29.35 -24.65 7.88
N SER A 254 -28.04 -24.93 7.99
CA SER A 254 -27.46 -26.23 7.65
C SER A 254 -28.10 -27.38 8.42
N PHE A 255 -28.27 -27.27 9.74
CA PHE A 255 -28.93 -28.31 10.55
C PHE A 255 -30.40 -28.51 10.15
N ALA A 256 -31.14 -27.43 9.92
CA ALA A 256 -32.55 -27.50 9.54
C ALA A 256 -32.75 -28.16 8.16
N LEU A 257 -31.88 -27.83 7.19
CA LEU A 257 -31.97 -28.42 5.85
C LEU A 257 -31.51 -29.87 5.81
N MET A 258 -30.45 -30.23 6.55
CA MET A 258 -30.07 -31.63 6.71
C MET A 258 -31.19 -32.43 7.38
N LEU A 259 -31.89 -31.86 8.36
CA LEU A 259 -33.02 -32.52 9.02
C LEU A 259 -34.13 -32.83 8.01
N LYS A 260 -34.57 -31.81 7.25
CA LYS A 260 -35.57 -31.95 6.19
C LYS A 260 -35.16 -32.99 5.15
N LYS A 261 -33.88 -33.05 4.80
CA LYS A 261 -33.33 -34.02 3.84
C LYS A 261 -33.37 -35.45 4.38
N VAL A 262 -32.93 -35.67 5.62
CA VAL A 262 -32.94 -36.99 6.25
C VAL A 262 -34.38 -37.49 6.46
N GLU A 263 -35.29 -36.61 6.87
CA GLU A 263 -36.72 -36.92 6.96
C GLU A 263 -37.28 -37.35 5.60
N LYS A 264 -36.98 -36.59 4.54
CA LYS A 264 -37.38 -36.94 3.18
C LYS A 264 -36.82 -38.30 2.75
N ILE A 265 -35.54 -38.58 2.99
CA ILE A 265 -34.90 -39.87 2.65
C ILE A 265 -35.63 -41.03 3.34
N LEU A 266 -35.93 -40.90 4.64
CA LEU A 266 -36.64 -41.90 5.44
C LEU A 266 -38.10 -42.09 5.02
N GLU A 267 -38.76 -41.04 4.52
CA GLU A 267 -40.16 -41.08 4.08
C GLU A 267 -40.33 -41.58 2.64
N SER A 268 -39.42 -41.22 1.73
CA SER A 268 -39.57 -41.45 0.29
C SER A 268 -38.84 -42.67 -0.25
N THR A 269 -37.95 -43.29 0.53
CA THR A 269 -37.08 -44.38 0.07
C THR A 269 -37.37 -45.66 0.87
N PRO A 270 -37.72 -46.79 0.23
CA PRO A 270 -37.90 -48.06 0.91
C PRO A 270 -36.62 -48.50 1.65
N PRO A 271 -36.70 -49.12 2.85
CA PRO A 271 -35.54 -49.53 3.63
C PRO A 271 -34.52 -50.40 2.88
N GLU A 272 -34.99 -51.23 1.97
CA GLU A 272 -34.18 -52.12 1.12
C GLU A 272 -33.40 -51.40 0.01
N GLU A 273 -33.73 -50.14 -0.30
CA GLU A 273 -33.08 -49.30 -1.33
C GLU A 273 -32.11 -48.26 -0.73
N LEU A 274 -32.11 -48.10 0.60
CA LEU A 274 -31.21 -47.18 1.30
C LEU A 274 -29.77 -47.67 1.28
N LYS A 275 -28.84 -46.77 0.96
CA LYS A 275 -27.40 -47.04 1.02
C LYS A 275 -26.84 -46.91 2.43
N VAL A 276 -27.57 -46.23 3.31
CA VAL A 276 -27.19 -45.99 4.72
C VAL A 276 -28.17 -46.71 5.63
N ASP A 277 -27.65 -47.27 6.72
CA ASP A 277 -28.45 -47.94 7.74
C ASP A 277 -29.56 -47.03 8.33
N VAL A 278 -30.78 -47.56 8.41
CA VAL A 278 -31.97 -46.84 8.88
C VAL A 278 -31.80 -46.35 10.33
N LYS A 279 -31.15 -47.14 11.19
CA LYS A 279 -30.93 -46.76 12.59
C LYS A 279 -29.94 -45.60 12.68
N LEU A 280 -28.90 -45.59 11.85
CA LEU A 280 -27.96 -44.47 11.74
C LEU A 280 -28.67 -43.19 11.28
N LEU A 281 -29.48 -43.25 10.22
CA LEU A 281 -30.26 -42.12 9.72
C LEU A 281 -31.26 -41.60 10.75
N THR A 282 -31.98 -42.50 11.43
CA THR A 282 -32.95 -42.15 12.48
C THR A 282 -32.28 -41.46 13.66
N THR A 283 -31.14 -42.00 14.12
CA THR A 283 -30.35 -41.40 15.21
C THR A 283 -29.84 -40.02 14.81
N TYR A 284 -29.43 -39.84 13.56
CA TYR A 284 -28.96 -38.56 13.05
C TYR A 284 -30.07 -37.51 12.96
N ARG A 285 -31.26 -37.89 12.46
CA ARG A 285 -32.45 -37.04 12.45
C ARG A 285 -32.76 -36.48 13.85
N ASP A 286 -32.81 -37.37 14.84
CA ASP A 286 -33.15 -36.97 16.22
C ASP A 286 -32.08 -36.04 16.81
N ASN A 287 -30.81 -36.28 16.48
CA ASN A 287 -29.71 -35.40 16.86
C ASN A 287 -29.80 -34.02 16.19
N LEU A 288 -30.10 -33.95 14.89
CA LEU A 288 -30.26 -32.70 14.16
C LEU A 288 -31.41 -31.85 14.69
N ALA A 289 -32.57 -32.47 14.95
CA ALA A 289 -33.73 -31.80 15.53
C ALA A 289 -33.39 -31.15 16.88
N ARG A 290 -32.63 -31.86 17.73
CA ARG A 290 -32.12 -31.30 18.99
C ARG A 290 -31.11 -30.17 18.74
N ARG A 291 -30.19 -30.33 17.78
CA ARG A 291 -29.13 -29.34 17.48
C ARG A 291 -29.70 -28.00 17.03
N VAL A 292 -30.77 -27.98 16.22
CA VAL A 292 -31.43 -26.72 15.81
C VAL A 292 -31.87 -25.91 17.04
N GLY A 293 -32.51 -26.54 18.02
CA GLY A 293 -32.90 -25.87 19.28
C GLY A 293 -31.72 -25.53 20.20
N GLN A 294 -30.63 -26.29 20.13
CA GLN A 294 -29.39 -26.00 20.87
C GLN A 294 -28.67 -24.76 20.33
N VAL A 295 -28.72 -24.50 19.01
CA VAL A 295 -28.19 -23.26 18.43
C VAL A 295 -28.95 -22.04 18.97
N ASP A 296 -30.29 -22.11 19.03
CA ASP A 296 -31.13 -21.02 19.57
C ASP A 296 -30.85 -20.73 21.06
N ARG A 297 -30.48 -21.76 21.83
CA ARG A 297 -30.08 -21.64 23.23
C ARG A 297 -28.65 -21.14 23.42
N GLY A 298 -27.87 -21.00 22.34
CA GLY A 298 -26.47 -20.62 22.38
C GLY A 298 -25.54 -21.71 22.92
N VAL A 299 -25.89 -22.99 22.74
CA VAL A 299 -25.01 -24.14 23.04
C VAL A 299 -23.87 -24.25 22.02
N PHE A 300 -24.12 -23.80 20.80
CA PHE A 300 -23.18 -23.83 19.68
C PHE A 300 -22.92 -22.43 19.15
N GLN A 301 -21.69 -22.19 18.73
CA GLN A 301 -21.33 -21.10 17.84
C GLN A 301 -20.59 -21.68 16.63
N TRP A 302 -20.69 -21.03 15.49
CA TRP A 302 -19.99 -21.43 14.28
C TRP A 302 -19.57 -20.20 13.49
N GLY A 303 -18.47 -20.29 12.76
CA GLY A 303 -17.95 -19.20 11.97
C GLY A 303 -16.49 -19.35 11.62
N VAL A 304 -15.93 -18.30 11.02
CA VAL A 304 -14.54 -18.27 10.56
C VAL A 304 -13.67 -17.56 11.58
N ILE A 305 -12.54 -18.16 11.92
CA ILE A 305 -11.44 -17.43 12.55
C ILE A 305 -10.35 -17.25 11.51
N HIS A 306 -9.87 -16.03 11.37
CA HIS A 306 -8.73 -15.71 10.53
C HIS A 306 -7.68 -14.90 11.28
N ALA A 307 -6.42 -15.03 10.86
CA ALA A 307 -5.28 -14.40 11.51
C ALA A 307 -4.09 -14.21 10.54
N ARG A 308 -3.11 -13.40 10.98
CA ARG A 308 -1.86 -13.14 10.26
C ARG A 308 -0.65 -13.56 11.07
N LYS A 309 0.33 -14.19 10.42
CA LYS A 309 1.62 -14.46 11.03
C LYS A 309 2.39 -13.14 11.16
N PRO A 310 2.88 -12.78 12.36
CA PRO A 310 3.63 -11.54 12.55
C PRO A 310 4.87 -11.45 11.65
N VAL A 311 5.22 -10.22 11.27
CA VAL A 311 6.51 -9.87 10.67
C VAL A 311 7.25 -9.01 11.68
N ASN A 312 8.27 -9.59 12.29
CA ASN A 312 9.14 -8.87 13.21
C ASN A 312 10.21 -8.08 12.45
N VAL A 313 10.28 -6.80 12.75
CA VAL A 313 11.18 -5.82 12.16
C VAL A 313 12.08 -5.28 13.26
N ALA A 314 13.38 -5.31 13.02
CA ALA A 314 14.37 -4.66 13.86
C ALA A 314 14.82 -3.35 13.22
N ALA A 315 15.26 -2.39 14.03
CA ALA A 315 15.84 -1.13 13.56
C ALA A 315 17.15 -0.86 14.28
N THR A 316 18.14 -0.29 13.58
CA THR A 316 19.41 0.10 14.21
C THR A 316 19.31 1.39 15.03
N SER A 317 18.24 2.15 14.80
CA SER A 317 17.93 3.40 15.48
C SER A 317 16.43 3.56 15.62
N GLU A 318 16.00 4.22 16.69
CA GLU A 318 14.59 4.58 16.85
C GLU A 318 14.18 5.59 15.76
N PRO A 319 13.12 5.31 14.97
CA PRO A 319 12.64 6.28 14.01
C PRO A 319 12.14 7.52 14.75
N PRO A 320 12.43 8.74 14.24
CA PRO A 320 12.05 10.00 14.89
C PRO A 320 10.53 10.25 14.94
N VAL A 321 9.76 9.44 14.21
CA VAL A 321 8.28 9.43 14.22
C VAL A 321 7.84 7.99 14.48
N SER A 322 6.81 7.82 15.31
CA SER A 322 6.23 6.51 15.58
C SER A 322 5.67 5.89 14.30
N VAL A 323 5.94 4.61 14.06
CA VAL A 323 5.34 3.90 12.94
C VAL A 323 3.83 3.76 13.17
N PRO A 324 2.97 4.08 12.18
CA PRO A 324 1.53 3.96 12.33
C PRO A 324 1.09 2.54 12.72
N SER A 325 0.16 2.44 13.67
CA SER A 325 -0.34 1.16 14.20
C SER A 325 -1.26 0.39 13.25
N SER A 326 -1.49 0.87 12.03
CA SER A 326 -2.50 0.32 11.11
C SER A 326 -2.19 -1.10 10.66
N ALA A 327 -0.92 -1.51 10.67
CA ALA A 327 -0.49 -2.85 10.30
C ALA A 327 -0.22 -3.69 11.56
N LYS A 328 -1.27 -4.20 12.23
CA LYS A 328 -1.16 -4.96 13.50
C LYS A 328 -0.25 -6.21 13.44
N HIS A 329 -0.03 -6.75 12.25
CA HIS A 329 0.88 -7.89 12.01
C HIS A 329 2.37 -7.49 11.90
N LEU A 330 2.70 -6.21 11.71
CA LEU A 330 4.08 -5.74 11.72
C LEU A 330 4.45 -5.36 13.16
N SER A 331 5.54 -5.92 13.65
CA SER A 331 6.04 -5.62 14.99
C SER A 331 7.44 -5.02 14.87
N ILE A 332 7.59 -3.75 15.27
CA ILE A 332 8.90 -3.08 15.29
C ILE A 332 9.40 -3.15 16.72
N ASN A 333 10.04 -4.27 17.06
CA ASN A 333 10.18 -4.71 18.45
C ASN A 333 11.62 -4.70 18.98
N SER A 334 12.61 -4.38 18.16
CA SER A 334 14.03 -4.42 18.57
C SER A 334 14.82 -3.25 18.02
N PHE A 335 15.42 -2.48 18.92
CA PHE A 335 16.38 -1.43 18.60
C PHE A 335 17.79 -1.94 18.93
N VAL A 336 18.61 -2.15 17.91
CA VAL A 336 19.99 -2.60 18.05
C VAL A 336 20.90 -1.40 17.80
N HIS A 337 21.67 -0.94 18.77
CA HIS A 337 22.45 0.28 18.57
C HIS A 337 23.69 0.02 17.69
N GLY A 338 23.69 0.55 16.46
CA GLY A 338 24.80 0.46 15.52
C GLY A 338 24.91 -0.88 14.79
N THR A 339 26.14 -1.30 14.46
CA THR A 339 26.42 -2.48 13.61
C THR A 339 26.51 -3.80 14.37
N ASP A 340 26.21 -3.82 15.68
CA ASP A 340 26.25 -5.04 16.49
C ASP A 340 25.00 -5.92 16.28
N VAL A 341 24.94 -6.55 15.12
CA VAL A 341 23.85 -7.44 14.71
C VAL A 341 23.75 -8.72 15.55
N SER A 342 24.70 -9.00 16.45
CA SER A 342 24.71 -10.21 17.29
C SER A 342 23.57 -10.26 18.31
N THR A 343 22.92 -9.12 18.55
CA THR A 343 21.81 -8.97 19.48
C THR A 343 20.43 -9.04 18.81
N LEU A 344 20.38 -9.19 17.47
CA LEU A 344 19.13 -9.35 16.75
C LEU A 344 18.44 -10.66 17.17
N PRO A 345 17.13 -10.63 17.48
CA PRO A 345 16.35 -11.84 17.68
C PRO A 345 16.42 -12.77 16.47
N ASP A 346 16.49 -14.08 16.72
CA ASP A 346 16.53 -15.11 15.67
C ASP A 346 15.28 -15.11 14.77
N ASP A 347 14.18 -14.49 15.21
CA ASP A 347 12.92 -14.34 14.48
C ASP A 347 12.79 -12.97 13.78
N THR A 348 13.90 -12.26 13.55
CA THR A 348 13.91 -11.01 12.79
C THR A 348 13.73 -11.28 11.30
N HIS A 349 12.75 -10.62 10.66
CA HIS A 349 12.45 -10.80 9.24
C HIS A 349 12.95 -9.64 8.38
N ALA A 350 12.90 -8.41 8.91
CA ALA A 350 13.40 -7.22 8.26
C ALA A 350 14.28 -6.39 9.18
N LEU A 351 15.28 -5.71 8.61
CA LEU A 351 16.16 -4.78 9.32
C LEU A 351 16.11 -3.39 8.68
N LEU A 352 15.80 -2.39 9.49
CA LEU A 352 15.85 -0.98 9.12
C LEU A 352 17.21 -0.41 9.51
N ILE A 353 17.88 0.22 8.55
CA ILE A 353 19.20 0.81 8.75
C ILE A 353 19.24 2.26 8.28
N THR A 354 20.22 3.01 8.77
CA THR A 354 20.53 4.37 8.35
C THR A 354 21.87 4.42 7.62
N VAL A 355 22.24 5.58 7.08
CA VAL A 355 23.55 5.80 6.42
C VAL A 355 24.76 5.60 7.37
N ALA A 356 24.53 5.69 8.68
CA ALA A 356 25.56 5.49 9.70
C ALA A 356 25.92 4.00 9.88
N ASP A 357 24.98 3.10 9.61
CA ASP A 357 25.17 1.67 9.83
C ASP A 357 25.97 1.04 8.70
N LYS A 358 27.11 0.41 9.02
CA LYS A 358 27.96 -0.28 8.04
C LYS A 358 27.73 -1.78 8.09
N LEU A 359 27.23 -2.35 7.00
CA LEU A 359 26.95 -3.77 6.84
C LEU A 359 27.87 -4.39 5.77
N PRO A 360 29.18 -4.58 6.07
CA PRO A 360 30.07 -5.36 5.22
C PRO A 360 29.68 -6.86 5.21
N ALA A 361 30.28 -7.63 4.29
CA ALA A 361 29.98 -9.05 4.13
C ALA A 361 30.11 -9.89 5.41
N ASP A 362 31.06 -9.59 6.30
CA ASP A 362 31.25 -10.32 7.56
C ASP A 362 30.14 -10.03 8.59
N VAL A 363 29.59 -8.82 8.61
CA VAL A 363 28.40 -8.46 9.40
C VAL A 363 27.16 -9.12 8.80
N ILE A 364 27.00 -9.01 7.48
CA ILE A 364 25.88 -9.66 6.78
C ILE A 364 25.88 -11.16 7.02
N SER A 365 27.03 -11.84 7.08
CA SER A 365 27.10 -13.28 7.35
C SER A 365 26.52 -13.72 8.70
N LYS A 366 26.39 -12.79 9.65
CA LYS A 366 25.90 -13.04 11.02
C LYS A 366 24.41 -12.69 11.22
N LEU A 367 23.75 -12.10 10.23
CA LEU A 367 22.31 -11.78 10.35
C LEU A 367 21.47 -13.06 10.48
N PRO A 368 20.34 -13.04 11.21
CA PRO A 368 19.45 -14.19 11.36
C PRO A 368 19.07 -14.85 10.02
N SER A 369 18.90 -16.17 10.00
CA SER A 369 18.51 -16.91 8.78
C SER A 369 17.09 -16.59 8.30
N THR A 370 16.24 -16.06 9.19
CA THR A 370 14.88 -15.61 8.92
C THR A 370 14.82 -14.26 8.21
N LEU A 371 15.91 -13.49 8.23
CA LEU A 371 15.94 -12.14 7.66
C LEU A 371 15.89 -12.23 6.13
N LYS A 372 14.95 -11.51 5.51
CA LYS A 372 14.73 -11.47 4.06
C LYS A 372 14.85 -10.08 3.47
N LEU A 373 14.79 -9.03 4.29
CA LEU A 373 14.77 -7.66 3.82
C LEU A 373 15.66 -6.75 4.67
N ILE A 374 16.46 -5.92 4.01
CA ILE A 374 17.12 -4.75 4.59
C ILE A 374 16.52 -3.51 3.93
N VAL A 375 15.97 -2.60 4.71
CA VAL A 375 15.49 -1.30 4.23
C VAL A 375 16.44 -0.22 4.71
N THR A 376 17.10 0.46 3.78
CA THR A 376 17.92 1.62 4.11
C THR A 376 17.12 2.91 4.02
N MET A 377 17.13 3.67 5.10
CA MET A 377 16.46 4.97 5.23
C MET A 377 17.28 6.08 4.56
N SER A 378 17.72 5.83 3.31
CA SER A 378 18.64 6.67 2.55
C SER A 378 18.54 6.41 1.04
N SER A 379 19.00 7.37 0.24
CA SER A 379 19.06 7.24 -1.22
C SER A 379 20.22 6.39 -1.74
N GLY A 380 21.33 6.33 -1.00
CA GLY A 380 22.51 5.50 -1.32
C GLY A 380 22.50 4.16 -0.59
N THR A 381 23.31 3.22 -1.06
CA THR A 381 23.49 1.86 -0.52
C THR A 381 24.96 1.52 -0.28
N ASP A 382 25.86 2.51 -0.33
CA ASP A 382 27.31 2.33 -0.24
C ASP A 382 27.80 1.78 1.11
N HIS A 383 26.95 1.88 2.13
CA HIS A 383 27.18 1.35 3.48
C HIS A 383 26.72 -0.11 3.66
N VAL A 384 26.16 -0.74 2.62
CA VAL A 384 25.71 -2.15 2.63
C VAL A 384 26.39 -2.92 1.52
N ASP A 385 26.97 -4.08 1.82
CA ASP A 385 27.40 -5.02 0.79
C ASP A 385 26.17 -5.75 0.21
N VAL A 386 25.54 -5.10 -0.77
CA VAL A 386 24.34 -5.61 -1.46
C VAL A 386 24.57 -7.00 -2.05
N LYS A 387 25.77 -7.28 -2.57
CA LYS A 387 26.09 -8.60 -3.15
C LYS A 387 26.13 -9.68 -2.09
N ALA A 388 26.69 -9.38 -0.92
CA ALA A 388 26.69 -10.33 0.20
C ALA A 388 25.27 -10.58 0.74
N ALA A 389 24.41 -9.56 0.76
CA ALA A 389 23.00 -9.70 1.14
C ALA A 389 22.24 -10.58 0.13
N GLU A 390 22.35 -10.29 -1.17
CA GLU A 390 21.72 -11.05 -2.25
C GLU A 390 22.17 -12.52 -2.24
N ALA A 391 23.46 -12.79 -1.99
CA ALA A 391 23.99 -14.16 -1.88
C ALA A 391 23.36 -14.97 -0.73
N ARG A 392 22.78 -14.32 0.28
CA ARG A 392 22.01 -14.95 1.36
C ARG A 392 20.49 -14.96 1.11
N GLY A 393 20.03 -14.44 -0.03
CA GLY A 393 18.61 -14.25 -0.32
C GLY A 393 17.97 -13.12 0.50
N ILE A 394 18.75 -12.11 0.87
CA ILE A 394 18.28 -10.89 1.54
C ILE A 394 18.18 -9.78 0.50
N GLU A 395 16.98 -9.24 0.32
CA GLU A 395 16.75 -8.08 -0.55
C GLU A 395 17.17 -6.78 0.14
N VAL A 396 17.77 -5.84 -0.61
CA VAL A 396 18.11 -4.50 -0.10
C VAL A 396 17.27 -3.44 -0.82
N ARG A 397 16.39 -2.76 -0.08
CA ARG A 397 15.54 -1.69 -0.60
C ARG A 397 15.93 -0.32 -0.05
N ARG A 398 15.70 0.71 -0.86
CA ARG A 398 15.91 2.12 -0.48
C ARG A 398 14.56 2.74 -0.14
N ASN A 399 14.53 3.60 0.86
CA ASN A 399 13.32 4.27 1.31
C ASN A 399 13.44 5.80 1.23
N GLY A 400 12.30 6.49 1.02
CA GLY A 400 12.18 7.95 0.97
C GLY A 400 12.92 8.62 -0.18
N VAL A 401 13.24 7.91 -1.27
CA VAL A 401 14.07 8.43 -2.38
C VAL A 401 13.47 9.68 -3.02
N ASP A 402 12.16 9.68 -3.24
CA ASP A 402 11.46 10.79 -3.87
C ASP A 402 11.33 11.99 -2.91
N THR A 403 11.01 11.75 -1.64
CA THR A 403 10.95 12.83 -0.65
C THR A 403 12.31 13.47 -0.42
N ILE A 404 13.38 12.67 -0.27
CA ILE A 404 14.75 13.16 -0.08
C ILE A 404 15.18 14.07 -1.24
N THR A 405 14.69 13.80 -2.45
CA THR A 405 15.12 14.50 -3.68
C THR A 405 14.92 16.01 -3.60
N GLU A 406 13.73 16.45 -3.19
CA GLU A 406 13.40 17.88 -3.14
C GLU A 406 14.18 18.61 -2.04
N HIS A 407 14.28 17.99 -0.86
CA HIS A 407 14.98 18.59 0.28
C HIS A 407 16.49 18.75 0.04
N VAL A 408 17.15 17.74 -0.54
CA VAL A 408 18.58 17.85 -0.90
C VAL A 408 18.77 18.87 -2.02
N ALA A 409 17.84 18.98 -2.97
CA ALA A 409 17.89 19.97 -4.02
C ALA A 409 17.79 21.40 -3.47
N ASP A 410 16.83 21.69 -2.57
CA ASP A 410 16.70 22.99 -1.90
C ASP A 410 17.95 23.35 -1.12
N TYR A 411 18.48 22.40 -0.35
CA TYR A 411 19.74 22.53 0.37
C TYR A 411 20.89 22.88 -0.58
N GLY A 412 21.00 22.17 -1.71
CA GLY A 412 22.00 22.42 -2.74
C GLY A 412 21.91 23.79 -3.38
N VAL A 413 20.70 24.28 -3.68
CA VAL A 413 20.50 25.65 -4.21
C VAL A 413 20.98 26.68 -3.19
N ALA A 414 20.60 26.53 -1.92
CA ALA A 414 21.00 27.45 -0.86
C ALA A 414 22.52 27.55 -0.71
N PHE A 415 23.22 26.41 -0.58
CA PHE A 415 24.68 26.42 -0.41
C PHE A 415 25.44 26.80 -1.69
N THR A 416 24.86 26.58 -2.86
CA THR A 416 25.38 27.12 -4.12
C THR A 416 25.38 28.65 -4.09
N ILE A 417 24.27 29.26 -3.68
CA ILE A 417 24.16 30.73 -3.57
C ILE A 417 25.11 31.26 -2.50
N LEU A 418 25.11 30.67 -1.29
CA LEU A 418 25.96 31.12 -0.18
C LEU A 418 27.44 31.00 -0.51
N GLY A 419 27.84 29.91 -1.17
CA GLY A 419 29.21 29.71 -1.64
C GLY A 419 29.62 30.77 -2.68
N LEU A 420 28.81 30.97 -3.73
CA LEU A 420 29.09 31.96 -4.77
C LEU A 420 29.20 33.39 -4.18
N ARG A 421 28.41 33.70 -3.15
CA ARG A 421 28.44 34.99 -2.44
C ARG A 421 29.54 35.12 -1.39
N ASP A 422 30.35 34.07 -1.17
CA ASP A 422 31.37 34.03 -0.14
C ASP A 422 30.81 34.20 1.28
N ALA A 423 29.51 33.94 1.47
CA ALA A 423 28.78 34.29 2.68
C ALA A 423 29.28 33.48 3.89
N MET A 424 29.63 32.22 3.68
CA MET A 424 30.09 31.31 4.74
C MET A 424 31.43 31.74 5.36
N ASN A 425 32.31 32.38 4.59
CA ASN A 425 33.56 32.94 5.09
C ASN A 425 33.38 34.26 5.88
N GLN A 426 32.17 34.84 5.86
CA GLN A 426 31.84 36.10 6.54
C GLN A 426 31.02 35.88 7.82
N VAL A 427 30.73 34.62 8.19
CA VAL A 427 30.00 34.29 9.42
C VAL A 427 30.86 34.61 10.64
N GLY A 428 30.27 35.24 11.67
CA GLY A 428 30.96 35.56 12.92
C GLY A 428 31.73 36.88 12.93
N VAL A 429 31.62 37.72 11.89
CA VAL A 429 32.17 39.08 11.89
C VAL A 429 31.44 39.95 12.94
N PRO A 430 32.11 40.45 14.00
CA PRO A 430 31.43 41.11 15.12
C PRO A 430 30.88 42.50 14.75
N PHE A 431 29.58 42.72 15.02
CA PHE A 431 28.92 44.02 14.89
C PHE A 431 28.82 44.74 16.25
N PRO A 432 29.13 46.04 16.38
CA PRO A 432 29.79 46.96 15.45
C PRO A 432 31.27 47.09 15.83
N SER A 433 32.15 46.30 15.23
CA SER A 433 33.61 46.41 15.45
C SER A 433 34.34 46.67 14.14
N SER A 434 35.64 46.97 14.22
CA SER A 434 36.56 47.22 13.10
C SER A 434 36.67 46.08 12.07
N GLY A 435 36.00 44.94 12.28
CA GLY A 435 35.87 43.85 11.31
C GLY A 435 34.69 43.99 10.34
N TRP A 436 33.70 44.84 10.62
CA TRP A 436 32.56 45.07 9.72
C TRP A 436 32.99 45.98 8.56
N ASN A 437 33.48 45.35 7.50
CA ASN A 437 33.99 46.05 6.35
C ASN A 437 32.89 46.28 5.29
N LEU A 438 32.20 47.43 5.35
CA LEU A 438 31.23 47.89 4.34
C LEU A 438 31.88 48.32 3.00
N SER A 439 33.21 48.20 2.88
CA SER A 439 33.83 48.45 1.58
C SER A 439 33.44 47.35 0.59
N TRP A 440 33.45 47.72 -0.68
CA TRP A 440 33.12 46.92 -1.87
C TRP A 440 34.10 45.74 -2.11
N ASN A 441 34.57 45.08 -1.06
CA ASN A 441 35.77 44.24 -1.06
C ASN A 441 35.51 42.73 -1.17
N THR A 442 34.25 42.27 -1.08
CA THR A 442 33.91 40.87 -1.30
C THR A 442 33.55 40.61 -2.76
N LYS A 443 34.43 39.90 -3.47
CA LYS A 443 34.20 39.45 -4.85
C LYS A 443 33.33 38.20 -4.85
N GLY A 444 32.04 38.37 -4.54
CA GLY A 444 31.03 37.36 -4.74
C GLY A 444 30.59 37.29 -6.21
N THR A 445 30.13 36.13 -6.64
CA THR A 445 29.56 35.90 -7.97
C THR A 445 28.04 35.87 -7.88
N ASP A 446 27.36 36.52 -8.82
CA ASP A 446 25.90 36.42 -8.93
C ASP A 446 25.49 35.12 -9.60
N LEU A 447 24.55 34.38 -9.01
CA LEU A 447 24.06 33.09 -9.52
C LEU A 447 23.60 33.20 -10.97
N ASN A 448 22.92 34.29 -11.33
CA ASN A 448 22.43 34.52 -12.69
C ASN A 448 23.53 34.68 -13.74
N THR A 449 24.77 34.92 -13.32
CA THR A 449 25.96 35.03 -14.19
C THR A 449 26.96 33.90 -13.98
N ALA A 450 26.72 33.02 -13.02
CA ALA A 450 27.63 31.95 -12.65
C ALA A 450 27.56 30.78 -13.63
N THR A 451 28.63 30.00 -13.65
CA THR A 451 28.68 28.67 -14.24
C THR A 451 28.66 27.61 -13.13
N VAL A 452 27.57 26.87 -13.01
CA VAL A 452 27.43 25.76 -12.05
C VAL A 452 27.78 24.46 -12.78
N GLY A 453 28.82 23.77 -12.31
CA GLY A 453 29.20 22.44 -12.80
C GLY A 453 28.61 21.37 -11.89
N ILE A 454 27.85 20.42 -12.44
CA ILE A 454 27.19 19.37 -11.66
C ILE A 454 27.75 18.00 -12.05
N VAL A 455 28.21 17.23 -11.06
CA VAL A 455 28.70 15.86 -11.24
C VAL A 455 27.58 14.89 -10.86
N GLY A 456 27.02 14.21 -11.87
CA GLY A 456 25.84 13.36 -11.75
C GLY A 456 24.55 14.08 -12.16
N LEU A 457 23.73 13.44 -13.00
CA LEU A 457 22.44 13.97 -13.42
C LEU A 457 21.29 13.00 -13.07
N GLY A 458 21.04 12.85 -11.77
CA GLY A 458 19.93 12.08 -11.20
C GLY A 458 18.72 12.97 -10.83
N ALA A 459 17.84 12.44 -9.98
CA ALA A 459 16.63 13.13 -9.54
C ALA A 459 16.95 14.44 -8.78
N ILE A 460 17.86 14.39 -7.80
CA ILE A 460 18.32 15.56 -7.02
C ILE A 460 18.88 16.64 -7.93
N ALA A 461 19.78 16.27 -8.86
CA ALA A 461 20.36 17.20 -9.81
C ALA A 461 19.28 17.84 -10.70
N THR A 462 18.34 17.06 -11.21
CA THR A 462 17.24 17.56 -12.06
C THR A 462 16.36 18.57 -11.31
N SER A 463 16.03 18.28 -10.06
CA SER A 463 15.24 19.16 -9.18
C SER A 463 16.00 20.46 -8.86
N MET A 464 17.28 20.35 -8.49
CA MET A 464 18.15 21.49 -8.21
C MET A 464 18.33 22.39 -9.43
N ILE A 465 18.54 21.82 -10.63
CA ILE A 465 18.68 22.56 -11.89
C ILE A 465 17.40 23.33 -12.20
N THR A 466 16.25 22.69 -12.08
CA THR A 466 14.94 23.34 -12.31
C THR A 466 14.78 24.56 -11.42
N LYS A 467 15.13 24.44 -10.13
CA LYS A 467 15.09 25.56 -9.16
C LYS A 467 16.09 26.66 -9.49
N ILE A 468 17.34 26.31 -9.83
CA ILE A 468 18.36 27.28 -10.27
C ILE A 468 17.86 28.06 -11.49
N LYS A 469 17.33 27.37 -12.50
CA LYS A 469 16.84 28.01 -13.74
C LYS A 469 15.63 28.91 -13.49
N ALA A 470 14.79 28.58 -12.52
CA ALA A 470 13.66 29.42 -12.14
C ALA A 470 14.10 30.76 -11.51
N VAL A 471 15.08 30.75 -10.60
CA VAL A 471 15.54 31.97 -9.91
C VAL A 471 16.66 32.71 -10.64
N ALA A 472 17.37 32.02 -11.53
CA ALA A 472 18.54 32.52 -12.26
C ALA A 472 18.57 32.02 -13.72
N PRO A 473 17.67 32.52 -14.60
CA PRO A 473 17.49 31.99 -15.97
C PRO A 473 18.75 32.05 -16.85
N LYS A 474 19.68 32.98 -16.57
CA LYS A 474 20.93 33.16 -17.32
C LYS A 474 22.10 32.35 -16.76
N CYS A 475 21.92 31.66 -15.63
CA CYS A 475 22.93 30.77 -15.06
C CYS A 475 23.32 29.69 -16.07
N THR A 476 24.62 29.53 -16.32
CA THR A 476 25.13 28.44 -17.16
C THR A 476 25.25 27.19 -16.30
N VAL A 477 24.61 26.10 -16.72
CA VAL A 477 24.69 24.83 -16.00
C VAL A 477 25.33 23.79 -16.92
N LEU A 478 26.48 23.30 -16.48
CA LEU A 478 27.21 22.21 -17.13
C LEU A 478 27.06 20.94 -16.29
N TYR A 479 26.94 19.77 -16.91
CA TYR A 479 26.90 18.51 -16.18
C TYR A 479 27.85 17.47 -16.73
N ASN A 480 28.39 16.64 -15.84
CA ASN A 480 29.11 15.42 -16.19
C ASN A 480 28.34 14.20 -15.68
N ALA A 481 28.22 13.17 -16.50
CA ALA A 481 27.67 11.88 -16.10
C ALA A 481 28.27 10.76 -16.97
N ARG A 482 28.25 9.53 -16.46
CA ARG A 482 28.73 8.35 -17.21
C ARG A 482 28.05 8.19 -18.58
N ARG A 483 26.77 8.56 -18.68
CA ARG A 483 26.01 8.56 -19.92
C ARG A 483 25.42 9.96 -20.13
N ARG A 484 25.68 10.54 -21.30
CA ARG A 484 25.01 11.76 -21.76
C ARG A 484 23.50 11.51 -21.82
N ARG A 485 22.71 12.49 -21.38
CA ARG A 485 21.25 12.44 -21.56
C ARG A 485 20.87 12.80 -22.99
N THR A 486 19.63 12.52 -23.36
CA THR A 486 19.11 12.91 -24.68
C THR A 486 19.14 14.43 -24.83
N GLU A 487 19.24 14.90 -26.08
CA GLU A 487 19.23 16.33 -26.37
C GLU A 487 17.96 17.02 -25.87
N ASP A 488 16.83 16.31 -25.85
CA ASP A 488 15.57 16.85 -25.34
C ASP A 488 15.61 17.14 -23.85
N VAL A 489 16.28 16.28 -23.05
CA VAL A 489 16.49 16.53 -21.62
C VAL A 489 17.40 17.75 -21.42
N GLU A 490 18.46 17.86 -22.22
CA GLU A 490 19.40 18.99 -22.15
C GLU A 490 18.72 20.32 -22.51
N LYS A 491 17.93 20.35 -23.59
CA LYS A 491 17.16 21.52 -24.03
C LYS A 491 16.11 21.91 -22.98
N ARG A 492 15.33 20.95 -22.49
CA ARG A 492 14.27 21.19 -21.50
C ARG A 492 14.80 21.77 -20.20
N LEU A 493 15.96 21.30 -19.72
CA LEU A 493 16.59 21.80 -18.49
C LEU A 493 17.52 22.99 -18.73
N GLY A 494 17.80 23.36 -19.98
CA GLY A 494 18.73 24.42 -20.34
C GLY A 494 20.17 24.15 -19.88
N ILE A 495 20.64 22.90 -20.02
CA ILE A 495 21.95 22.43 -19.54
C ILE A 495 22.81 21.89 -20.68
N GLN A 496 24.13 21.78 -20.45
CA GLN A 496 25.07 21.24 -21.44
C GLN A 496 25.93 20.13 -20.84
N HIS A 497 26.15 19.05 -21.59
CA HIS A 497 27.03 17.97 -21.16
C HIS A 497 28.50 18.31 -21.39
N GLU A 498 29.32 18.08 -20.37
CA GLU A 498 30.78 18.12 -20.44
C GLU A 498 31.33 16.72 -20.11
N PRO A 499 31.83 15.96 -21.10
CA PRO A 499 32.31 14.59 -20.88
C PRO A 499 33.57 14.51 -20.03
N SER A 500 34.40 15.56 -19.98
CA SER A 500 35.63 15.57 -19.19
C SER A 500 35.42 16.22 -17.83
N ILE A 501 35.62 15.47 -16.75
CA ILE A 501 35.52 16.01 -15.38
C ILE A 501 36.50 17.16 -15.13
N VAL A 502 37.70 17.09 -15.73
CA VAL A 502 38.73 18.13 -15.65
C VAL A 502 38.29 19.39 -16.40
N GLU A 503 37.68 19.26 -17.58
CA GLU A 503 37.17 20.42 -18.32
C GLU A 503 35.94 21.04 -17.65
N LEU A 504 35.09 20.23 -17.01
CA LEU A 504 33.99 20.72 -16.20
C LEU A 504 34.52 21.58 -15.04
N ALA A 505 35.50 21.06 -14.29
CA ALA A 505 36.13 21.73 -13.15
C ALA A 505 36.80 23.06 -13.53
N LYS A 506 37.45 23.13 -14.71
CA LYS A 506 38.03 24.38 -15.25
C LYS A 506 36.98 25.47 -15.50
N LYS A 507 35.80 25.08 -16.00
CA LYS A 507 34.76 26.00 -16.50
C LYS A 507 33.83 26.53 -15.41
N CYS A 508 33.60 25.77 -14.34
CA CYS A 508 32.61 26.13 -13.32
C CYS A 508 33.14 27.12 -12.27
N ASP A 509 32.28 28.02 -11.80
CA ASP A 509 32.53 28.86 -10.61
C ASP A 509 32.29 28.06 -9.32
N ILE A 510 31.43 27.04 -9.39
CA ILE A 510 31.21 26.08 -8.32
C ILE A 510 30.98 24.69 -8.92
N LEU A 511 31.70 23.70 -8.38
CA LEU A 511 31.54 22.29 -8.72
C LEU A 511 30.68 21.60 -7.65
N VAL A 512 29.50 21.13 -8.03
CA VAL A 512 28.51 20.49 -7.16
C VAL A 512 28.48 18.99 -7.41
N LEU A 513 28.70 18.20 -6.36
CA LEU A 513 28.76 16.74 -6.45
C LEU A 513 27.43 16.13 -6.01
N LEU A 514 26.79 15.39 -6.92
CA LEU A 514 25.48 14.71 -6.74
C LEU A 514 25.49 13.29 -7.33
N CYS A 515 26.68 12.71 -7.52
CA CYS A 515 26.84 11.35 -8.03
C CYS A 515 26.82 10.31 -6.89
N PRO A 516 26.41 9.06 -7.16
CA PRO A 516 26.56 7.99 -6.18
C PRO A 516 28.04 7.64 -5.99
N LEU A 517 28.38 7.09 -4.82
CA LEU A 517 29.68 6.47 -4.58
C LEU A 517 29.70 5.06 -5.17
N THR A 518 30.60 4.84 -6.12
CA THR A 518 30.91 3.55 -6.75
C THR A 518 32.42 3.42 -6.87
N PRO A 519 32.97 2.24 -7.20
CA PRO A 519 34.41 2.10 -7.47
C PRO A 519 34.93 3.08 -8.54
N GLU A 520 34.09 3.48 -9.50
CA GLU A 520 34.46 4.43 -10.56
C GLU A 520 34.34 5.90 -10.15
N THR A 521 33.61 6.22 -9.07
CA THR A 521 33.46 7.59 -8.57
C THR A 521 34.26 7.87 -7.30
N GLU A 522 34.87 6.84 -6.70
CA GLU A 522 35.85 6.99 -5.61
C GLU A 522 37.05 7.82 -6.12
N HIS A 523 37.34 8.92 -5.42
CA HIS A 523 38.34 9.92 -5.78
C HIS A 523 38.19 10.47 -7.21
N LEU A 524 36.96 10.53 -7.73
CA LEU A 524 36.67 11.17 -9.02
C LEU A 524 37.14 12.63 -9.05
N ILE A 525 37.02 13.33 -7.92
CA ILE A 525 37.59 14.65 -7.71
C ILE A 525 38.98 14.47 -7.09
N SER A 526 39.94 14.13 -7.94
CA SER A 526 41.34 13.92 -7.59
C SER A 526 42.13 15.23 -7.53
N ALA A 527 43.39 15.17 -7.11
CA ALA A 527 44.32 16.30 -7.13
C ALA A 527 44.40 17.01 -8.50
N ASP A 528 44.40 16.25 -9.60
CA ASP A 528 44.45 16.82 -10.96
C ASP A 528 43.17 17.60 -11.31
N VAL A 529 42.01 17.13 -10.85
CA VAL A 529 40.73 17.82 -11.05
C VAL A 529 40.71 19.11 -10.23
N ILE A 530 41.12 19.06 -8.96
CA ILE A 530 41.15 20.22 -8.06
C ILE A 530 42.14 21.27 -8.58
N LYS A 531 43.34 20.86 -9.01
CA LYS A 531 44.35 21.76 -9.59
C LYS A 531 43.91 22.44 -10.88
N ALA A 532 43.00 21.81 -11.63
CA ALA A 532 42.43 22.39 -12.83
C ALA A 532 41.37 23.46 -12.56
N MET A 533 40.84 23.52 -11.33
CA MET A 533 39.87 24.53 -10.93
C MET A 533 40.48 25.93 -10.87
N ARG A 534 39.63 26.96 -10.94
CA ARG A 534 40.07 28.35 -10.82
C ARG A 534 40.28 28.70 -9.33
N PRO A 535 41.26 29.55 -8.98
CA PRO A 535 41.44 30.02 -7.60
C PRO A 535 40.22 30.71 -6.98
N SER A 536 39.32 31.22 -7.82
CA SER A 536 38.06 31.84 -7.40
C SER A 536 36.90 30.86 -7.23
N SER A 537 37.05 29.60 -7.65
CA SER A 537 35.99 28.61 -7.64
C SER A 537 35.90 27.84 -6.33
N GLY A 538 34.76 27.20 -6.07
CA GLY A 538 34.55 26.36 -4.89
C GLY A 538 33.93 25.01 -5.20
N ILE A 539 33.92 24.14 -4.18
CA ILE A 539 33.32 22.80 -4.25
C ILE A 539 32.14 22.73 -3.28
N LEU A 540 31.05 22.09 -3.70
CA LEU A 540 29.93 21.70 -2.84
C LEU A 540 29.75 20.18 -2.94
N ASN A 541 30.01 19.46 -1.85
CA ASN A 541 29.83 18.02 -1.79
C ASN A 541 28.54 17.64 -1.05
N LEU A 542 27.52 17.22 -1.81
CA LEU A 542 26.28 16.64 -1.31
C LEU A 542 26.15 15.15 -1.70
N ALA A 543 27.23 14.54 -2.18
CA ALA A 543 27.29 13.15 -2.61
C ALA A 543 27.75 12.23 -1.46
N ARG A 544 29.03 11.84 -1.48
CA ARG A 544 29.71 11.09 -0.43
C ARG A 544 31.14 11.63 -0.29
N GLY A 545 31.71 11.57 0.92
CA GLY A 545 33.06 12.09 1.17
C GLY A 545 34.12 11.48 0.25
N LYS A 546 34.07 10.16 0.05
CA LYS A 546 35.00 9.40 -0.81
C LYS A 546 34.98 9.76 -2.29
N VAL A 547 34.03 10.56 -2.76
CA VAL A 547 34.05 11.07 -4.15
C VAL A 547 35.21 12.05 -4.35
N ILE A 548 35.67 12.69 -3.27
CA ILE A 548 36.80 13.62 -3.27
C ILE A 548 38.00 12.94 -2.61
N ASP A 549 39.18 13.12 -3.20
CA ASP A 549 40.44 12.88 -2.52
C ASP A 549 40.62 13.91 -1.38
N THR A 550 40.41 13.48 -0.14
CA THR A 550 40.33 14.37 1.04
C THR A 550 41.67 15.04 1.35
N ASP A 551 42.78 14.37 1.10
CA ASP A 551 44.12 14.92 1.32
C ASP A 551 44.42 15.99 0.26
N ALA A 552 44.14 15.69 -1.01
CA ALA A 552 44.30 16.65 -2.10
C ALA A 552 43.43 17.91 -1.92
N LEU A 553 42.20 17.74 -1.43
CA LEU A 553 41.32 18.87 -1.09
C LEU A 553 41.92 19.72 0.04
N THR A 554 42.43 19.08 1.09
CA THR A 554 43.04 19.75 2.24
C THR A 554 44.24 20.60 1.81
N ASP A 555 45.13 20.03 1.00
CA ASP A 555 46.31 20.71 0.49
C ASP A 555 45.94 21.92 -0.39
N ALA A 556 45.00 21.73 -1.32
CA ALA A 556 44.53 22.78 -2.22
C ALA A 556 43.87 23.95 -1.47
N LEU A 557 43.07 23.67 -0.43
CA LEU A 557 42.46 24.70 0.40
C LEU A 557 43.50 25.48 1.21
N ASN A 558 44.49 24.78 1.79
CA ASN A 558 45.57 25.42 2.55
C ASN A 558 46.48 26.27 1.64
N ALA A 559 46.75 25.80 0.43
CA ALA A 559 47.53 26.53 -0.58
C ALA A 559 46.73 27.68 -1.24
N GLY A 560 45.40 27.74 -1.06
CA GLY A 560 44.53 28.73 -1.70
C GLY A 560 44.35 28.51 -3.21
N GLU A 561 44.53 27.28 -3.68
CA GLU A 561 44.32 26.88 -5.08
C GLU A 561 42.84 26.89 -5.48
N ILE A 562 41.95 26.73 -4.49
CA ILE A 562 40.51 26.96 -4.61
C ILE A 562 40.02 27.87 -3.49
N LYS A 563 38.89 28.54 -3.72
CA LYS A 563 38.41 29.59 -2.82
C LYS A 563 37.85 29.01 -1.52
N TYR A 564 37.01 27.97 -1.64
CA TYR A 564 36.32 27.33 -0.52
C TYR A 564 35.84 25.92 -0.87
N ALA A 565 35.52 25.13 0.15
CA ALA A 565 34.77 23.88 0.05
C ALA A 565 33.62 23.86 1.07
N ILE A 566 32.44 23.42 0.64
CA ILE A 566 31.28 23.17 1.51
C ILE A 566 31.02 21.66 1.46
N LEU A 567 31.17 20.99 2.59
CA LEU A 567 31.14 19.54 2.71
C LEU A 567 30.00 19.12 3.63
N ASP A 568 28.91 18.58 3.06
CA ASP A 568 27.87 17.92 3.86
C ASP A 568 28.22 16.46 4.17
N THR A 569 29.12 15.87 3.37
CA THR A 569 29.67 14.53 3.62
C THR A 569 31.19 14.59 3.62
N THR A 570 31.81 13.73 4.43
CA THR A 570 33.27 13.72 4.64
C THR A 570 33.83 12.31 4.59
N PHE A 571 35.15 12.15 4.51
CA PHE A 571 35.77 10.83 4.62
C PHE A 571 37.04 10.91 5.48
N PRO A 572 37.15 10.10 6.56
CA PRO A 572 36.09 9.30 7.17
C PRO A 572 34.95 10.16 7.73
N GLU A 573 33.77 9.56 7.94
CA GLU A 573 32.57 10.25 8.45
C GLU A 573 32.09 9.58 9.75
N PRO A 574 32.02 10.31 10.88
CA PRO A 574 32.45 11.70 11.07
C PRO A 574 33.97 11.86 10.94
N LEU A 575 34.43 13.07 10.60
CA LEU A 575 35.87 13.37 10.58
C LEU A 575 36.46 13.23 11.99
N PRO A 576 37.65 12.61 12.14
CA PRO A 576 38.31 12.44 13.43
C PRO A 576 38.62 13.78 14.10
N GLU A 577 38.70 13.76 15.42
CA GLU A 577 39.18 14.90 16.20
C GLU A 577 40.58 15.31 15.72
N GLY A 578 40.81 16.61 15.54
CA GLY A 578 42.10 17.15 15.11
C GLY A 578 42.39 17.06 13.61
N HIS A 579 41.48 16.52 12.78
CA HIS A 579 41.64 16.53 11.33
C HIS A 579 41.83 17.95 10.77
N ALA A 580 42.76 18.14 9.84
CA ALA A 580 43.19 19.47 9.36
C ALA A 580 42.03 20.31 8.77
N LEU A 581 41.06 19.67 8.11
CA LEU A 581 39.87 20.35 7.58
C LEU A 581 39.03 21.07 8.64
N TRP A 582 39.04 20.63 9.90
CA TRP A 582 38.33 21.34 10.99
C TRP A 582 38.88 22.75 11.23
N SER A 583 40.20 22.92 11.07
CA SER A 583 40.90 24.18 11.27
C SER A 583 41.08 25.01 10.00
N CYS A 584 40.66 24.49 8.85
CA CYS A 584 40.86 25.15 7.55
C CYS A 584 39.82 26.28 7.38
N PRO A 585 40.22 27.57 7.33
CA PRO A 585 39.26 28.69 7.28
C PRO A 585 38.39 28.70 6.01
N ARG A 586 38.81 27.99 4.96
CA ARG A 586 38.12 27.89 3.66
C ARG A 586 37.25 26.64 3.53
N CYS A 587 37.16 25.83 4.58
CA CYS A 587 36.36 24.61 4.60
C CYS A 587 35.16 24.79 5.54
N HIS A 588 33.97 24.52 5.03
CA HIS A 588 32.73 24.57 5.80
C HIS A 588 32.14 23.16 5.85
N ILE A 589 32.24 22.51 7.00
CA ILE A 589 31.74 21.16 7.22
C ILE A 589 30.35 21.23 7.84
N LEU A 590 29.41 20.49 7.26
CA LEU A 590 28.04 20.34 7.71
C LEU A 590 27.84 18.86 8.12
N PRO A 591 27.00 18.57 9.14
CA PRO A 591 26.89 17.23 9.71
C PRO A 591 25.89 16.36 8.94
N HIS A 592 26.07 16.17 7.62
CA HIS A 592 25.20 15.36 6.76
C HIS A 592 23.71 15.71 6.93
N TYR A 593 23.43 17.00 6.81
CA TYR A 593 22.22 17.63 7.33
C TYR A 593 21.14 17.84 6.25
N ALA A 594 21.43 17.57 4.98
CA ALA A 594 20.53 17.89 3.86
C ALA A 594 19.13 17.27 3.97
N THR A 595 18.98 16.15 4.70
CA THR A 595 17.69 15.44 4.88
C THR A 595 17.07 15.64 6.26
N ASN A 596 17.64 16.50 7.11
CA ASN A 596 17.20 16.64 8.50
C ASN A 596 15.99 17.57 8.66
N THR A 597 14.85 17.17 8.10
CA THR A 597 13.56 17.86 8.22
C THR A 597 12.47 16.92 8.75
N GLU A 598 11.50 17.45 9.49
CA GLU A 598 10.37 16.66 10.01
C GLU A 598 9.60 15.95 8.88
N GLN A 599 9.47 16.59 7.72
CA GLN A 599 8.79 16.06 6.54
C GLN A 599 9.50 14.81 5.98
N VAL A 600 10.83 14.87 5.82
CA VAL A 600 11.60 13.69 5.37
C VAL A 600 11.53 12.59 6.41
N ARG A 601 11.65 12.93 7.70
CA ARG A 601 11.55 11.96 8.80
C ARG A 601 10.19 11.26 8.83
N ALA A 602 9.10 11.99 8.62
CA ALA A 602 7.75 11.42 8.55
C ALA A 602 7.56 10.55 7.30
N ALA A 603 8.00 11.00 6.13
CA ALA A 603 7.88 10.25 4.88
C ALA A 603 8.63 8.92 4.94
N LEU A 604 9.87 8.93 5.46
CA LEU A 604 10.66 7.73 5.72
C LEU A 604 9.88 6.69 6.54
N VAL A 605 9.06 7.12 7.51
CA VAL A 605 8.22 6.21 8.29
C VAL A 605 6.95 5.80 7.55
N HIS A 606 6.30 6.70 6.83
CA HIS A 606 5.07 6.41 6.08
C HIS A 606 5.31 5.45 4.91
N ASP A 607 6.40 5.66 4.18
CA ASP A 607 6.77 4.86 3.00
C ASP A 607 7.32 3.48 3.38
N LEU A 608 7.59 3.25 4.67
CA LEU A 608 8.07 1.97 5.17
C LEU A 608 7.00 0.87 5.08
N LEU A 609 5.74 1.19 5.42
CA LEU A 609 4.67 0.19 5.49
C LEU A 609 4.43 -0.49 4.13
N PRO A 610 4.26 0.24 3.00
CA PRO A 610 4.12 -0.39 1.69
C PRO A 610 5.30 -1.28 1.31
N LEU A 611 6.54 -0.89 1.66
CA LEU A 611 7.74 -1.68 1.35
C LEU A 611 7.77 -2.99 2.13
N LEU A 612 7.41 -2.97 3.41
CA LEU A 612 7.31 -4.16 4.26
C LEU A 612 6.15 -5.05 3.79
N GLU A 613 5.02 -4.45 3.45
CA GLU A 613 3.84 -5.16 2.99
C GLU A 613 4.10 -5.86 1.64
N GLU A 614 4.72 -5.19 0.68
CA GLU A 614 5.12 -5.80 -0.59
C GLU A 614 6.11 -6.97 -0.37
N ALA A 615 7.12 -6.78 0.48
CA ALA A 615 8.14 -7.80 0.72
C ALA A 615 7.62 -9.06 1.43
N PHE A 616 6.66 -8.90 2.35
CA PHE A 616 6.08 -10.01 3.13
C PHE A 616 4.67 -10.39 2.70
N GLY A 617 4.26 -9.98 1.50
CA GLY A 617 2.98 -10.39 0.92
C GLY A 617 1.75 -9.81 1.62
N ALA A 618 1.88 -8.77 2.44
CA ALA A 618 0.73 -7.99 2.92
C ALA A 618 0.31 -6.88 1.92
N GLY A 619 0.97 -6.80 0.76
CA GLY A 619 0.83 -5.80 -0.28
C GLY A 619 -0.42 -5.99 -1.13
N GLY A 620 -1.53 -5.52 -0.59
CA GLY A 620 -2.83 -5.36 -1.21
C GLY A 620 -3.77 -4.96 -0.09
N SER A 621 -3.43 -3.87 0.58
CA SER A 621 -3.84 -3.67 1.97
C SER A 621 -5.36 -3.48 2.04
N ALA A 622 -5.96 -3.89 3.17
CA ALA A 622 -7.29 -3.40 3.55
C ALA A 622 -7.35 -1.85 3.56
N LYS A 623 -6.20 -1.17 3.54
CA LYS A 623 -6.06 0.28 3.35
C LYS A 623 -6.14 0.69 1.88
N ASP A 624 -5.62 -0.08 0.92
CA ASP A 624 -5.85 0.11 -0.52
C ASP A 624 -7.30 -0.22 -0.85
N ALA A 625 -7.86 -1.29 -0.28
CA ALA A 625 -9.28 -1.60 -0.39
C ALA A 625 -10.17 -0.56 0.30
N ALA A 626 -9.77 -0.02 1.46
CA ALA A 626 -10.50 1.05 2.14
C ALA A 626 -10.36 2.40 1.42
N LEU A 627 -9.17 2.71 0.89
CA LEU A 627 -8.92 3.90 0.07
C LEU A 627 -9.68 3.79 -1.25
N GLU A 628 -9.67 2.62 -1.89
CA GLU A 628 -10.46 2.33 -3.07
C GLU A 628 -11.95 2.45 -2.76
N ALA A 629 -12.42 1.85 -1.66
CA ALA A 629 -13.82 1.94 -1.26
C ALA A 629 -14.23 3.39 -0.96
N GLU A 630 -13.39 4.16 -0.28
CA GLU A 630 -13.61 5.59 -0.03
C GLU A 630 -13.65 6.38 -1.34
N LEU A 631 -12.69 6.16 -2.22
CA LEU A 631 -12.61 6.85 -3.51
C LEU A 631 -13.78 6.49 -4.43
N ARG A 632 -14.18 5.21 -4.45
CA ARG A 632 -15.37 4.73 -5.17
C ARG A 632 -16.65 5.36 -4.63
N ARG A 633 -16.80 5.47 -3.30
CA ARG A 633 -17.92 6.19 -2.69
C ARG A 633 -17.94 7.65 -3.13
N ASP A 634 -16.81 8.35 -3.03
CA ASP A 634 -16.72 9.77 -3.36
C ASP A 634 -17.03 10.05 -4.83
N VAL A 635 -16.49 9.22 -5.74
CA VAL A 635 -16.80 9.30 -7.17
C VAL A 635 -18.30 9.04 -7.41
N ALA A 636 -18.91 8.04 -6.75
CA ALA A 636 -20.34 7.77 -6.87
C ALA A 636 -21.21 8.91 -6.32
N VAL A 637 -20.83 9.50 -5.16
CA VAL A 637 -21.48 10.69 -4.59
C VAL A 637 -21.41 11.86 -5.57
N ALA A 638 -20.25 12.09 -6.20
CA ALA A 638 -20.09 13.14 -7.20
C ALA A 638 -21.06 12.96 -8.39
N HIS A 639 -21.28 11.72 -8.85
CA HIS A 639 -22.28 11.44 -9.89
C HIS A 639 -23.69 11.77 -9.41
N ARG A 640 -24.08 11.33 -8.21
CA ARG A 640 -25.43 11.57 -7.65
C ARG A 640 -25.71 13.05 -7.39
N ALA A 641 -24.77 13.76 -6.80
CA ALA A 641 -24.90 15.19 -6.54
C ALA A 641 -25.02 15.96 -7.86
N THR A 642 -24.23 15.61 -8.88
CA THR A 642 -24.34 16.22 -10.21
C THR A 642 -25.68 15.92 -10.88
N ALA A 643 -26.18 14.68 -10.79
CA ALA A 643 -27.49 14.32 -11.33
C ALA A 643 -28.64 15.02 -10.60
N ALA A 644 -28.56 15.20 -9.28
CA ALA A 644 -29.56 15.92 -8.49
C ALA A 644 -29.67 17.41 -8.90
N LEU A 645 -28.57 17.99 -9.39
CA LEU A 645 -28.54 19.33 -9.96
C LEU A 645 -28.99 19.39 -11.43
N GLY A 646 -29.26 18.24 -12.07
CA GLY A 646 -29.62 18.15 -13.49
C GLY A 646 -28.46 18.43 -14.44
N TRP A 647 -27.23 18.20 -13.99
CA TRP A 647 -25.99 18.54 -14.71
C TRP A 647 -25.36 17.34 -15.42
N ASP A 648 -25.96 16.15 -15.35
CA ASP A 648 -25.41 14.86 -15.76
C ASP A 648 -25.41 14.60 -17.28
N MET A 649 -26.30 15.25 -18.04
CA MET A 649 -26.40 15.11 -19.50
C MET A 649 -26.42 13.64 -19.97
N LEU A 650 -27.33 12.85 -19.41
CA LEU A 650 -27.47 11.40 -19.64
C LEU A 650 -26.22 10.62 -19.19
N VAL A 651 -25.29 10.35 -20.11
CA VAL A 651 -24.13 9.46 -19.90
C VAL A 651 -22.80 10.03 -20.43
N TRP A 652 -22.83 11.21 -21.06
CA TRP A 652 -21.68 11.74 -21.83
C TRP A 652 -20.70 12.58 -21.00
N ASN A 653 -21.10 13.04 -19.82
CA ASN A 653 -20.19 13.68 -18.87
C ASN A 653 -19.26 12.66 -18.22
N HIS A 654 -18.20 13.14 -17.54
CA HIS A 654 -17.23 12.27 -16.87
C HIS A 654 -16.84 12.79 -15.46
N VAL A 655 -16.80 11.87 -14.49
CA VAL A 655 -16.13 12.07 -13.20
C VAL A 655 -15.07 10.98 -13.09
N SER A 656 -13.82 11.37 -12.82
CA SER A 656 -12.74 10.40 -12.62
C SER A 656 -11.88 10.73 -11.40
N ALA A 657 -11.26 9.70 -10.83
CA ALA A 657 -10.23 9.86 -9.80
C ALA A 657 -9.06 8.89 -10.02
N ARG A 658 -7.81 9.34 -9.84
CA ARG A 658 -6.62 8.49 -9.99
C ARG A 658 -6.60 7.36 -8.97
N PHE A 659 -6.38 6.13 -9.42
CA PHE A 659 -6.21 4.97 -8.55
C PHE A 659 -5.46 3.84 -9.26
N GLY A 660 -4.55 3.15 -8.57
CA GLY A 660 -3.92 1.91 -9.05
C GLY A 660 -3.21 1.99 -10.42
N GLY A 661 -2.65 3.14 -10.79
CA GLY A 661 -2.01 3.36 -12.10
C GLY A 661 -2.98 3.74 -13.24
N GLY A 662 -4.29 3.74 -12.99
CA GLY A 662 -5.36 4.20 -13.90
C GLY A 662 -6.25 5.27 -13.24
N CYS A 663 -7.56 5.26 -13.56
CA CYS A 663 -8.53 6.11 -12.88
C CYS A 663 -9.89 5.42 -12.70
N LEU A 664 -10.46 5.53 -11.50
CA LEU A 664 -11.86 5.16 -11.25
C LEU A 664 -12.78 6.10 -12.02
N ILE A 665 -13.66 5.54 -12.85
CA ILE A 665 -14.58 6.26 -13.74
C ILE A 665 -15.85 5.44 -13.97
N THR A 666 -16.93 6.09 -14.44
CA THR A 666 -18.17 5.40 -14.86
C THR A 666 -17.95 4.57 -16.14
N PRO A 667 -18.65 3.43 -16.30
CA PRO A 667 -18.62 2.63 -17.53
C PRO A 667 -19.25 3.32 -18.76
N GLY A 668 -19.92 4.47 -18.58
CA GLY A 668 -20.45 5.30 -19.68
C GLY A 668 -21.76 4.80 -20.30
N ASN A 669 -22.40 3.79 -19.71
CA ASN A 669 -23.65 3.19 -20.18
C ASN A 669 -24.79 3.27 -19.14
N MET A 670 -24.65 4.14 -18.14
CA MET A 670 -25.58 4.23 -17.02
C MET A 670 -25.88 5.69 -16.65
N LEU A 671 -27.14 5.96 -16.32
CA LEU A 671 -27.57 7.27 -15.84
C LEU A 671 -26.89 7.60 -14.51
N TRP A 672 -26.41 8.82 -14.35
CA TRP A 672 -25.65 9.23 -13.17
C TRP A 672 -26.47 9.14 -11.89
N GLY A 673 -27.78 9.37 -11.98
CA GLY A 673 -28.74 9.15 -10.89
C GLY A 673 -28.92 7.68 -10.49
N GLN A 674 -28.18 6.73 -11.05
CA GLN A 674 -28.20 5.29 -10.71
C GLN A 674 -26.83 4.74 -10.29
N VAL A 675 -25.75 5.51 -10.45
CA VAL A 675 -24.37 5.08 -10.16
C VAL A 675 -24.17 4.70 -8.68
N ARG A 676 -23.60 3.53 -8.41
CA ARG A 676 -23.13 3.08 -7.09
C ARG A 676 -21.61 2.92 -7.08
N ALA A 677 -21.03 2.83 -5.89
CA ALA A 677 -19.58 2.61 -5.72
C ALA A 677 -19.09 1.32 -6.41
N SER A 678 -19.94 0.29 -6.45
CA SER A 678 -19.68 -0.99 -7.11
C SER A 678 -19.62 -0.93 -8.63
N ASP A 679 -20.24 0.09 -9.23
CA ASP A 679 -20.41 0.16 -10.69
C ASP A 679 -19.22 0.82 -11.39
N LEU A 680 -18.32 1.45 -10.62
CA LEU A 680 -17.15 2.16 -11.13
C LEU A 680 -16.07 1.19 -11.62
N VAL A 681 -15.37 1.58 -12.68
CA VAL A 681 -14.32 0.80 -13.34
C VAL A 681 -13.01 1.57 -13.37
N ILE A 682 -11.87 0.88 -13.47
CA ILE A 682 -10.50 1.47 -13.47
C ILE A 682 -10.11 2.08 -14.83
N SER A 683 -10.89 1.79 -15.86
CA SER A 683 -10.76 2.36 -17.20
C SER A 683 -12.13 2.29 -17.87
N SER A 684 -12.55 3.39 -18.50
CA SER A 684 -13.75 3.42 -19.32
C SER A 684 -13.42 2.99 -20.74
N ASN A 685 -14.41 2.50 -21.50
CA ASN A 685 -14.27 2.33 -22.96
C ASN A 685 -14.59 3.63 -23.72
N ASN A 686 -14.58 4.80 -23.06
CA ASN A 686 -14.94 6.08 -23.64
C ASN A 686 -13.68 6.83 -24.08
N ILE A 687 -13.43 6.83 -25.39
CA ILE A 687 -12.24 7.42 -26.01
C ILE A 687 -12.08 8.92 -25.72
N THR A 688 -13.19 9.64 -25.56
CA THR A 688 -13.22 11.09 -25.28
C THR A 688 -12.81 11.39 -23.84
N ALA A 689 -13.29 10.60 -22.89
CA ALA A 689 -12.85 10.67 -21.51
C ALA A 689 -11.34 10.42 -21.41
N ASP A 690 -10.85 9.39 -22.11
CA ASP A 690 -9.46 8.99 -22.05
C ASP A 690 -8.52 10.08 -22.58
N ILE A 691 -8.84 10.72 -23.72
CA ILE A 691 -8.01 11.78 -24.31
C ILE A 691 -7.93 13.00 -23.39
N ILE A 692 -9.08 13.53 -22.96
CA ILE A 692 -9.15 14.76 -22.16
C ILE A 692 -8.55 14.52 -20.77
N HIS A 693 -8.94 13.44 -20.10
CA HIS A 693 -8.49 13.17 -18.74
C HIS A 693 -7.00 12.83 -18.73
N ALA A 694 -6.49 12.06 -19.69
CA ALA A 694 -5.06 11.77 -19.78
C ALA A 694 -4.24 13.04 -20.04
N ALA A 695 -4.72 13.97 -20.88
CA ALA A 695 -4.04 15.26 -21.09
C ALA A 695 -3.97 16.09 -19.79
N VAL A 696 -5.09 16.24 -19.10
CA VAL A 696 -5.18 17.03 -17.85
C VAL A 696 -4.33 16.40 -16.75
N TYR A 697 -4.41 15.07 -16.59
CA TYR A 697 -3.59 14.33 -15.61
C TYR A 697 -2.10 14.39 -15.95
N ALA A 698 -1.71 14.33 -17.22
CA ALA A 698 -0.32 14.51 -17.63
C ALA A 698 0.19 15.94 -17.37
N ALA A 699 -0.67 16.94 -17.57
CA ALA A 699 -0.35 18.34 -17.30
C ALA A 699 -0.23 18.68 -15.81
N ARG A 700 -1.03 18.02 -14.98
CA ARG A 700 -1.11 18.22 -13.53
C ARG A 700 -0.90 16.90 -12.78
N PRO A 701 0.36 16.53 -12.47
CA PRO A 701 0.64 15.33 -11.68
C PRO A 701 0.12 15.41 -10.23
N ASP A 702 -0.14 16.62 -9.73
CA ASP A 702 -0.52 16.92 -8.35
C ASP A 702 -2.04 16.84 -8.08
N ILE A 703 -2.87 16.60 -9.10
CA ILE A 703 -4.32 16.43 -8.93
C ILE A 703 -4.72 14.95 -8.82
N GLY A 704 -5.77 14.70 -8.03
CA GLY A 704 -6.32 13.37 -7.79
C GLY A 704 -7.64 13.10 -8.51
N ALA A 705 -8.37 14.13 -8.96
CA ALA A 705 -9.69 13.96 -9.60
C ALA A 705 -10.01 15.04 -10.65
N ILE A 706 -10.88 14.69 -11.59
CA ILE A 706 -11.40 15.54 -12.68
C ILE A 706 -12.93 15.41 -12.75
N ILE A 707 -13.61 16.55 -12.85
CA ILE A 707 -15.03 16.68 -13.13
C ILE A 707 -15.20 17.40 -14.46
N HIS A 708 -15.65 16.67 -15.49
CA HIS A 708 -15.88 17.18 -16.84
C HIS A 708 -17.37 17.23 -17.16
N LEU A 709 -17.89 18.42 -17.44
CA LEU A 709 -19.33 18.68 -17.59
C LEU A 709 -19.66 19.61 -18.77
N HIS A 710 -20.87 19.41 -19.31
CA HIS A 710 -21.52 20.23 -20.35
C HIS A 710 -22.72 21.03 -19.82
N THR A 711 -22.59 21.66 -18.65
CA THR A 711 -23.71 22.38 -18.02
C THR A 711 -24.16 23.60 -18.83
N PRO A 712 -25.47 23.96 -18.80
CA PRO A 712 -26.00 25.00 -19.68
C PRO A 712 -25.30 26.37 -19.58
N TYR A 713 -24.94 26.83 -18.38
CA TYR A 713 -24.34 28.16 -18.23
C TYR A 713 -22.86 28.18 -18.59
N ALA A 714 -22.07 27.19 -18.15
CA ALA A 714 -20.68 27.07 -18.53
C ALA A 714 -20.52 26.87 -20.04
N THR A 715 -21.35 26.03 -20.66
CA THR A 715 -21.38 25.88 -22.12
C THR A 715 -21.73 27.20 -22.80
N ALA A 716 -22.72 27.94 -22.32
CA ALA A 716 -23.05 29.26 -22.86
C ALA A 716 -21.88 30.26 -22.75
N VAL A 717 -21.17 30.28 -21.61
CA VAL A 717 -19.96 31.10 -21.41
C VAL A 717 -18.82 30.66 -22.33
N SER A 718 -18.67 29.36 -22.58
CA SER A 718 -17.65 28.82 -23.50
C SER A 718 -17.84 29.30 -24.94
N CYS A 719 -19.06 29.67 -25.32
CA CYS A 719 -19.38 30.23 -26.65
C CYS A 719 -19.12 31.74 -26.75
N LEU A 720 -18.77 32.43 -25.66
CA LEU A 720 -18.53 33.86 -25.66
C LEU A 720 -17.08 34.17 -26.02
N GLU A 721 -16.87 35.15 -26.90
CA GLU A 721 -15.53 35.68 -27.24
C GLU A 721 -14.78 36.18 -26.00
N MET A 722 -15.50 36.74 -25.02
CA MET A 722 -14.91 37.23 -23.76
C MET A 722 -14.51 36.11 -22.78
N GLY A 723 -14.93 34.87 -23.02
CA GLY A 723 -14.70 33.74 -22.12
C GLY A 723 -15.24 33.94 -20.71
N PHE A 724 -14.63 33.25 -19.74
CA PHE A 724 -15.00 33.32 -18.33
C PHE A 724 -14.48 34.58 -17.64
N VAL A 725 -15.34 35.25 -16.87
CA VAL A 725 -14.97 36.43 -16.08
C VAL A 725 -15.41 36.27 -14.60
N PRO A 726 -14.50 36.34 -13.62
CA PRO A 726 -14.82 36.14 -12.20
C PRO A 726 -15.47 37.39 -11.58
N TYR A 727 -16.77 37.59 -11.80
CA TYR A 727 -17.49 38.77 -11.31
C TYR A 727 -17.75 38.79 -9.79
N THR A 728 -17.79 37.62 -9.16
CA THR A 728 -18.19 37.45 -7.74
C THR A 728 -17.03 36.92 -6.89
N GLN A 729 -17.22 36.90 -5.57
CA GLN A 729 -16.27 36.31 -4.63
C GLN A 729 -15.98 34.84 -4.96
N ASP A 730 -16.99 34.07 -5.35
CA ASP A 730 -16.84 32.67 -5.77
C ASP A 730 -15.89 32.52 -6.97
N GLY A 731 -15.78 33.57 -7.80
CA GLY A 731 -14.86 33.63 -8.93
C GLY A 731 -13.38 33.67 -8.53
N ALA A 732 -13.07 33.94 -7.25
CA ALA A 732 -11.70 33.99 -6.74
C ALA A 732 -10.97 32.65 -6.89
N TYR A 733 -11.68 31.51 -6.81
CA TYR A 733 -11.09 30.20 -7.03
C TYR A 733 -10.46 30.03 -8.42
N PHE A 734 -10.90 30.82 -9.40
CA PHE A 734 -10.57 30.70 -10.81
C PHE A 734 -9.73 31.86 -11.34
N HIS A 735 -9.54 32.91 -10.53
CA HIS A 735 -8.78 34.09 -10.94
C HIS A 735 -7.32 33.70 -11.25
N GLY A 736 -6.94 33.83 -12.53
CA GLY A 736 -5.62 33.43 -13.03
C GLY A 736 -5.40 31.93 -13.13
N ARG A 737 -6.45 31.10 -13.07
CA ARG A 737 -6.36 29.63 -13.02
C ARG A 737 -7.24 28.90 -14.05
N VAL A 738 -7.84 29.62 -14.99
CA VAL A 738 -8.63 29.03 -16.09
C VAL A 738 -7.78 29.01 -17.36
N ALA A 739 -7.49 27.82 -17.88
CA ALA A 739 -6.96 27.64 -19.22
C ALA A 739 -8.11 27.55 -20.24
N THR A 740 -7.86 27.94 -21.49
CA THR A 740 -8.81 27.80 -22.59
C THR A 740 -8.26 26.87 -23.67
N TYR A 741 -9.16 26.20 -24.37
CA TYR A 741 -8.83 25.34 -25.51
C TYR A 741 -9.87 25.52 -26.63
N GLU A 742 -9.39 25.62 -27.86
CA GLU A 742 -10.23 25.73 -29.06
C GLU A 742 -10.77 24.34 -29.43
N TRP A 743 -12.09 24.22 -29.51
CA TRP A 743 -12.74 22.94 -29.79
C TRP A 743 -12.45 22.44 -31.21
N ASP A 744 -11.95 21.21 -31.29
CA ASP A 744 -11.57 20.55 -32.55
C ASP A 744 -12.52 19.39 -32.93
N GLY A 745 -13.72 19.34 -32.33
CA GLY A 745 -14.73 18.29 -32.58
C GLY A 745 -14.90 17.30 -31.42
N VAL A 746 -15.41 16.11 -31.72
CA VAL A 746 -15.47 15.03 -30.71
C VAL A 746 -14.04 14.57 -30.46
N SER A 747 -13.59 14.55 -29.20
CA SER A 747 -12.23 14.12 -28.87
C SER A 747 -12.07 12.62 -29.12
N ASP A 748 -11.56 12.25 -30.30
CA ASP A 748 -11.26 10.89 -30.73
C ASP A 748 -9.87 10.75 -31.41
N ASP A 749 -9.13 11.87 -31.55
CA ASP A 749 -7.77 11.92 -32.10
C ASP A 749 -6.72 11.99 -30.97
N ALA A 750 -5.82 11.02 -30.95
CA ALA A 750 -4.68 10.99 -30.02
C ALA A 750 -3.73 12.21 -30.16
N ASN A 751 -3.76 12.91 -31.31
CA ASN A 751 -2.98 14.13 -31.51
C ASN A 751 -3.55 15.36 -30.76
N GLU A 752 -4.77 15.26 -30.24
CA GLU A 752 -5.40 16.31 -29.43
C GLU A 752 -4.77 16.41 -28.03
N GLN A 753 -4.37 15.26 -27.47
CA GLN A 753 -3.88 15.15 -26.09
C GLN A 753 -2.70 16.10 -25.79
N PRO A 754 -1.64 16.19 -26.63
CA PRO A 754 -0.54 17.13 -26.39
C PRO A 754 -0.96 18.61 -26.44
N LEU A 755 -1.99 18.96 -27.20
CA LEU A 755 -2.50 20.33 -27.31
C LEU A 755 -3.28 20.74 -26.06
N LEU A 756 -4.15 19.85 -25.57
CA LEU A 756 -4.86 20.01 -24.30
C LEU A 756 -3.86 20.11 -23.13
N GLU A 757 -2.83 19.26 -23.12
CA GLU A 757 -1.77 19.28 -22.11
C GLU A 757 -1.02 20.63 -22.13
N ALA A 758 -0.68 21.14 -23.32
CA ALA A 758 -0.03 22.43 -23.49
C ALA A 758 -0.92 23.59 -23.02
N ALA A 759 -2.23 23.55 -23.32
CA ALA A 759 -3.19 24.56 -22.88
C ALA A 759 -3.25 24.64 -21.35
N VAL A 760 -3.38 23.50 -20.65
CA VAL A 760 -3.40 23.46 -19.19
C VAL A 760 -2.08 23.97 -18.59
N LYS A 761 -0.93 23.57 -19.16
CA LYS A 761 0.41 24.02 -18.70
C LYS A 761 0.66 25.51 -18.91
N SER A 762 -0.04 26.16 -19.84
CA SER A 762 0.13 27.58 -20.10
C SER A 762 -0.31 28.48 -18.94
N VAL A 763 -1.15 27.97 -18.03
CA VAL A 763 -1.69 28.69 -16.88
C VAL A 763 -1.13 28.10 -15.57
N PRO A 764 -0.24 28.82 -14.84
CA PRO A 764 0.30 28.33 -13.57
C PRO A 764 -0.80 28.11 -12.52
N GLY A 765 -0.80 26.94 -11.88
CA GLY A 765 -1.82 26.59 -10.89
C GLY A 765 -3.24 26.46 -11.47
N CYS A 766 -3.35 26.28 -12.81
CA CYS A 766 -4.59 26.05 -13.53
C CYS A 766 -5.43 25.00 -12.84
N ASN A 767 -6.70 25.24 -12.53
CA ASN A 767 -7.61 24.28 -11.91
C ASN A 767 -8.87 24.02 -12.75
N THR A 768 -9.01 24.75 -13.86
CA THR A 768 -10.15 24.64 -14.77
C THR A 768 -9.66 24.78 -16.20
N LEU A 769 -10.10 23.86 -17.06
CA LEU A 769 -9.98 23.96 -18.51
C LEU A 769 -11.35 24.28 -19.09
N LEU A 770 -11.49 25.44 -19.76
CA LEU A 770 -12.70 25.83 -20.48
C LEU A 770 -12.48 25.57 -21.98
N MET A 771 -13.24 24.64 -22.55
CA MET A 771 -13.17 24.29 -23.97
C MET A 771 -14.25 25.05 -24.73
N HIS A 772 -13.86 25.91 -25.67
CA HIS A 772 -14.76 26.79 -26.39
C HIS A 772 -15.84 26.01 -27.15
N ASN A 773 -17.12 26.36 -27.02
CA ASN A 773 -18.26 25.67 -27.64
C ASN A 773 -18.50 24.22 -27.18
N HIS A 774 -17.83 23.77 -26.12
CA HIS A 774 -17.92 22.39 -25.63
C HIS A 774 -18.45 22.37 -24.18
N GLY A 775 -17.62 22.81 -23.24
CA GLY A 775 -17.85 22.62 -21.80
C GLY A 775 -16.59 22.88 -21.00
N PHE A 776 -16.49 22.31 -19.81
CA PHE A 776 -15.35 22.55 -18.93
C PHE A 776 -14.92 21.32 -18.13
N CYS A 777 -13.65 21.29 -17.73
CA CYS A 777 -13.11 20.36 -16.76
C CYS A 777 -12.59 21.13 -15.54
N CYS A 778 -13.12 20.86 -14.35
CA CYS A 778 -12.52 21.30 -13.09
C CYS A 778 -11.74 20.14 -12.46
N PHE A 779 -10.61 20.45 -11.85
CA PHE A 779 -9.73 19.43 -11.29
C PHE A 779 -8.99 19.89 -10.03
N GLY A 780 -8.74 18.94 -9.14
CA GLY A 780 -8.20 19.20 -7.80
C GLY A 780 -7.54 17.98 -7.16
N PRO A 781 -6.90 18.14 -6.00
CA PRO A 781 -6.19 17.06 -5.31
C PRO A 781 -7.10 15.91 -4.85
N THR A 782 -8.41 16.16 -4.70
CA THR A 782 -9.41 15.18 -4.27
C THR A 782 -10.70 15.33 -5.09
N VAL A 783 -11.57 14.30 -5.07
CA VAL A 783 -12.92 14.36 -5.68
C VAL A 783 -13.73 15.52 -5.12
N ALA A 784 -13.66 15.70 -3.80
CA ALA A 784 -14.27 16.82 -3.08
C ALA A 784 -13.88 18.19 -3.65
N ALA A 785 -12.58 18.44 -3.80
CA ALA A 785 -12.07 19.70 -4.32
C ALA A 785 -12.49 19.92 -5.78
N ALA A 786 -12.37 18.89 -6.62
CA ALA A 786 -12.73 18.99 -8.03
C ALA A 786 -14.24 19.25 -8.22
N TRP A 787 -15.10 18.61 -7.43
CA TRP A 787 -16.56 18.80 -7.50
C TRP A 787 -17.00 20.17 -6.99
N VAL A 788 -16.45 20.63 -5.87
CA VAL A 788 -16.75 21.98 -5.34
C VAL A 788 -16.30 23.07 -6.32
N LEU A 789 -15.14 22.90 -6.95
CA LEU A 789 -14.72 23.78 -8.04
C LEU A 789 -15.72 23.75 -9.20
N ALA A 790 -16.17 22.58 -9.65
CA ALA A 790 -17.16 22.50 -10.72
C ALA A 790 -18.49 23.20 -10.36
N TYR A 791 -18.94 23.03 -9.11
CA TYR A 791 -20.14 23.69 -8.59
C TYR A 791 -20.03 25.22 -8.63
N TYR A 792 -18.94 25.78 -8.10
CA TYR A 792 -18.73 27.22 -8.10
C TYR A 792 -18.47 27.78 -9.50
N PHE A 793 -17.81 27.01 -10.38
CA PHE A 793 -17.56 27.42 -11.75
C PHE A 793 -18.88 27.62 -12.51
N GLU A 794 -19.78 26.63 -12.47
CA GLU A 794 -21.11 26.73 -13.11
C GLU A 794 -21.92 27.90 -12.53
N ARG A 795 -21.88 28.12 -11.20
CA ARG A 795 -22.54 29.28 -10.57
C ARG A 795 -21.96 30.61 -11.04
N CYS A 796 -20.65 30.71 -11.19
CA CYS A 796 -20.01 31.92 -11.73
C CYS A 796 -20.45 32.15 -13.18
N CYS A 797 -20.53 31.10 -13.99
CA CYS A 797 -21.04 31.17 -15.36
C CYS A 797 -22.52 31.60 -15.40
N GLU A 798 -23.36 31.08 -14.51
CA GLU A 798 -24.76 31.49 -14.37
C GLU A 798 -24.87 32.99 -14.06
N VAL A 799 -24.10 33.48 -13.08
CA VAL A 799 -24.06 34.90 -12.73
C VAL A 799 -23.61 35.74 -13.91
N GLN A 800 -22.55 35.33 -14.62
CA GLN A 800 -22.06 36.02 -15.81
C GLN A 800 -23.17 36.12 -16.88
N MET A 801 -23.87 35.03 -17.17
CA MET A 801 -24.97 35.05 -18.15
C MET A 801 -26.13 35.95 -17.70
N LYS A 802 -26.51 35.91 -16.42
CA LYS A 802 -27.55 36.79 -15.86
C LYS A 802 -27.16 38.26 -15.92
N LEU A 803 -25.89 38.58 -15.66
CA LEU A 803 -25.36 39.94 -15.78
C LEU A 803 -25.41 40.43 -17.23
N LEU A 804 -24.98 39.61 -18.19
CA LEU A 804 -25.04 39.93 -19.61
C LEU A 804 -26.50 40.13 -20.08
N GLN A 805 -27.41 39.26 -19.67
CA GLN A 805 -28.85 39.39 -19.97
C GLN A 805 -29.49 40.65 -19.39
N SER A 806 -29.00 41.15 -18.24
CA SER A 806 -29.53 42.36 -17.62
C SER A 806 -29.30 43.63 -18.46
N GLY A 807 -28.28 43.62 -19.33
CA GLY A 807 -27.84 44.80 -20.09
C GLY A 807 -27.31 45.95 -19.22
N ALA A 808 -27.19 45.77 -17.91
CA ALA A 808 -26.72 46.79 -16.98
C ALA A 808 -25.19 46.90 -17.02
N LYS A 809 -24.67 48.07 -16.64
CA LYS A 809 -23.22 48.25 -16.44
C LYS A 809 -22.76 47.43 -15.23
N VAL A 810 -21.90 46.44 -15.48
CA VAL A 810 -21.38 45.56 -14.43
C VAL A 810 -20.27 46.26 -13.64
N LYS A 811 -20.33 46.16 -12.32
CA LYS A 811 -19.24 46.59 -11.42
C LYS A 811 -18.31 45.42 -11.16
N THR A 812 -17.08 45.50 -11.65
CA THR A 812 -16.08 44.45 -11.46
C THR A 812 -15.27 44.65 -10.17
N PRO A 813 -14.85 43.57 -9.50
CA PRO A 813 -13.87 43.64 -8.41
C PRO A 813 -12.54 44.24 -8.91
N LYS A 814 -11.82 44.93 -8.02
CA LYS A 814 -10.47 45.39 -8.34
C LYS A 814 -9.51 44.19 -8.43
N LEU A 815 -8.52 44.27 -9.31
CA LEU A 815 -7.58 43.19 -9.59
C LEU A 815 -6.78 42.75 -8.34
N ASP A 816 -6.34 43.70 -7.53
CA ASP A 816 -5.62 43.46 -6.26
C ASP A 816 -6.49 42.73 -5.24
N VAL A 817 -7.76 43.12 -5.13
CA VAL A 817 -8.75 42.46 -4.26
C VAL A 817 -9.00 41.03 -4.73
N MET A 818 -9.16 40.81 -6.04
CA MET A 818 -9.40 39.48 -6.59
C MET A 818 -8.17 38.57 -6.45
N THR A 819 -6.96 39.11 -6.64
CA THR A 819 -5.71 38.36 -6.44
C THR A 819 -5.55 37.94 -4.98
N LYS A 820 -5.79 38.86 -4.04
CA LYS A 820 -5.80 38.53 -2.61
C LYS A 820 -6.86 37.49 -2.26
N ALA A 821 -8.07 37.63 -2.79
CA ALA A 821 -9.14 36.66 -2.57
C ALA A 821 -8.73 35.26 -3.07
N ALA A 822 -8.15 35.18 -4.27
CA ALA A 822 -7.66 33.94 -4.87
C ALA A 822 -6.56 33.27 -4.05
N GLU A 823 -5.70 34.03 -3.38
CA GLU A 823 -4.71 33.47 -2.44
C GLU A 823 -5.38 32.96 -1.16
N THR A 824 -6.30 33.73 -0.58
CA THR A 824 -6.99 33.37 0.68
C THR A 824 -7.96 32.21 0.54
N SER A 825 -8.54 32.00 -0.64
CA SER A 825 -9.45 30.91 -0.97
C SER A 825 -8.79 29.52 -0.94
N TYR A 826 -7.46 29.45 -0.82
CA TYR A 826 -6.73 28.18 -0.69
C TYR A 826 -6.02 28.05 0.66
N LEU A 827 -6.33 28.92 1.63
CA LEU A 827 -5.94 28.67 3.02
C LEU A 827 -6.67 27.41 3.52
N PRO A 828 -6.08 26.65 4.47
CA PRO A 828 -6.60 25.35 4.89
C PRO A 828 -8.09 25.32 5.24
N ASP A 829 -8.60 26.37 5.91
CA ASP A 829 -10.00 26.46 6.35
C ASP A 829 -10.99 26.81 5.22
N PHE A 830 -10.50 27.32 4.08
CA PHE A 830 -11.31 27.82 2.96
C PHE A 830 -11.07 27.06 1.65
N ALA A 831 -10.16 26.09 1.64
CA ALA A 831 -9.85 25.33 0.45
C ALA A 831 -11.09 24.53 -0.03
N PRO A 832 -11.31 24.44 -1.36
CA PRO A 832 -12.52 23.83 -1.91
C PRO A 832 -12.65 22.36 -1.48
N GLY A 833 -13.82 21.99 -0.98
CA GLY A 833 -14.12 20.61 -0.56
C GLY A 833 -13.84 20.33 0.91
N VAL A 834 -13.17 21.23 1.64
CA VAL A 834 -12.88 21.03 3.07
C VAL A 834 -14.14 21.12 3.94
N CYS A 835 -14.99 22.13 3.70
CA CYS A 835 -16.18 22.37 4.51
C CYS A 835 -17.45 21.76 3.89
N GLU A 836 -17.55 21.79 2.57
CA GLU A 836 -18.77 21.48 1.82
C GLU A 836 -18.99 19.98 1.65
N TRP A 837 -17.91 19.23 1.40
CA TRP A 837 -18.02 17.84 0.95
C TRP A 837 -18.68 16.93 1.96
N LYS A 838 -18.43 17.14 3.26
CA LYS A 838 -19.07 16.36 4.32
C LYS A 838 -20.59 16.43 4.25
N ALA A 839 -21.16 17.62 4.01
CA ALA A 839 -22.60 17.80 3.91
C ALA A 839 -23.17 17.13 2.64
N ILE A 840 -22.43 17.19 1.52
CA ILE A 840 -22.81 16.53 0.27
C ILE A 840 -22.81 14.99 0.44
N VAL A 841 -21.79 14.44 1.10
CA VAL A 841 -21.71 13.01 1.42
C VAL A 841 -22.84 12.60 2.37
N GLU A 842 -23.21 13.43 3.36
CA GLU A 842 -24.36 13.15 4.24
C GLU A 842 -25.69 13.11 3.46
N GLU A 843 -25.87 13.99 2.47
CA GLU A 843 -27.10 14.06 1.67
C GLU A 843 -27.22 12.92 0.64
N TYR A 844 -26.13 12.60 -0.08
CA TYR A 844 -26.17 11.67 -1.22
C TYR A 844 -25.50 10.31 -0.94
N GLY A 845 -24.68 10.21 0.11
CA GLY A 845 -23.82 9.04 0.40
C GLY A 845 -24.56 7.75 0.74
N ALA A 846 -25.70 7.84 1.41
CA ALA A 846 -26.50 6.66 1.76
C ALA A 846 -27.11 5.95 0.53
N SER A 847 -27.24 6.65 -0.60
CA SER A 847 -27.86 6.12 -1.83
C SER A 847 -26.88 5.45 -2.80
N VAL A 848 -25.57 5.52 -2.52
CA VAL A 848 -24.49 5.02 -3.39
C VAL A 848 -23.71 3.85 -2.82
N LEU A 849 -23.91 3.56 -1.53
CA LEU A 849 -23.57 2.29 -0.89
C LEU A 849 -24.55 1.22 -1.37
#